data_AF-A0A845FYG4-F1
#
_entry.id   AF-A0A845FYG4-F1
#
_cell.length_a   1.000
_cell.length_b   1.000
_cell.length_c   1.000
_cell.angle_alpha   90.00
_cell.angle_beta   90.00
_cell.angle_gamma   90.00
#
_symmetry.space_group_name_H-M   'P 1'
#
loop_
_entity.id
_entity.type
_entity.pdbx_description
1 polymer ?
#
loop_
_entity_poly.entity_id
_entity_poly.type
_entity_poly.pdbx_seq_one_letter_code
_entity_poly.pdbx_strand_id
1 'polypeptide(L)'
;MKRLFILLAAFLITVTAHAGVLDDFSNIAQWQAQASDGVLSRASAADGGLRLDFDFAGRGGYAFVRRSLPLDLPENYEISFYIRADAPVNHFEFKLTDASGDNVWWFQRQNYAFPKQWQLVRVKKRQILFAWGPAKDHALTHADRVEFVVSAGSGGGSGSVYIRQLEIRELPPAPKVWPQATAQASSAAARGGAALALDGNPATAWISAAGKQQRLVIDLGAEREFGGLALHWQGRRYARRYDIELSTDGSNWRLVRRVVDGNGGDDPLRLAESEARYIRLALHDGPEASYALAEVELKDLAYGATPNDFISAVAQGAQRGLYPRGFSGEQPYWTLVGVDGGGNHSALISEDGAIESRQGGFSVEPFVEDGGKLVSWADVKVTQSLRDGYLPVPTVQWRHPSWTLDVTAAAAGTPASSQLLARYELKNLTAASRKLKLVLAVRPFQVNAPRQFLNTPGGFSAINDLAWDGKALTINSDAKVYPLERPASVALASFDAGLLPGGAGAATSRAPSTIERTAHDDTGMASAALTYEITLPPHGSVVLGAVLPMAGGAEAHAPEGARAAWLTREQERVANDWRTRLNQVTLRMPPAGQHMADTLRSSLAHILMTREGAALQPGTRSYRRSWIRDGAMMSEALLRLGQPEIAAGYLRWYAPYQFDSGKVPCCVDRRGADPVPENDSHGQLIFLAAELYRYTQDKAALSAVWPRMDAAARYMESLRQSERTAANQTPERRPFFGLMPASISHEGYSEKPMHSYWDDFWALRGYKDAADMAAILGDGAAAQRLSAQRDEFRRDLYASLAASTAAHKVDYMPGAAELGDFDPTSSTIALTPGGEQQQLPPAMLQATYEKYWDFFRARRDGSKAWEDYTPYELRNVSAFIRLGWRGRAAELLDYFYADQRPAAWNQWAEVVGRDAHQPRFLGDMPHGWISSDYIRAALDTFAYERESDHALLLGEGIPNAWLQGDGIGLHGLRTPYGPLSYTLAAQGGRLTLRVEAMQRMPPGGVIFNWPWAGTPGAARLNGQPAALQGRQITITSLPAVLQIDAAPF
;
A
#
# COMPACT_ATOMS: atom_id res chain seq x y z
N MET A 1 4.25 -25.18 80.42
CA MET A 1 2.84 -24.74 80.31
C MET A 1 2.82 -23.30 79.79
N LYS A 2 2.13 -23.07 78.65
CA LYS A 2 1.54 -21.80 78.13
C LYS A 2 2.50 -20.61 77.85
N ARG A 3 2.81 -20.29 76.58
CA ARG A 3 2.05 -19.45 75.60
C ARG A 3 2.07 -17.95 75.92
N LEU A 4 2.63 -17.11 75.04
CA LEU A 4 1.83 -16.26 74.13
C LEU A 4 2.69 -15.63 73.02
N PHE A 5 2.19 -15.79 71.79
CA PHE A 5 2.69 -15.28 70.52
C PHE A 5 2.42 -13.78 70.35
N ILE A 6 3.37 -13.06 69.74
CA ILE A 6 3.14 -11.75 69.12
C ILE A 6 2.71 -12.02 67.67
N LEU A 7 1.44 -11.75 67.37
CA LEU A 7 0.89 -11.73 66.01
C LEU A 7 1.19 -10.36 65.38
N LEU A 8 2.05 -10.33 64.37
CA LEU A 8 2.14 -9.21 63.43
C LEU A 8 1.08 -9.46 62.34
N ALA A 9 -0.08 -8.81 62.44
CA ALA A 9 -1.09 -8.83 61.40
C ALA A 9 -0.65 -7.87 60.28
N ALA A 10 -0.21 -8.41 59.15
CA ALA A 10 -0.08 -7.66 57.90
C ALA A 10 -1.49 -7.32 57.40
N PHE A 11 -1.85 -6.04 57.45
CA PHE A 11 -3.06 -5.52 56.82
C PHE A 11 -2.89 -5.61 55.29
N LEU A 12 -3.54 -6.59 54.67
CA LEU A 12 -3.90 -6.54 53.26
C LEU A 12 -4.97 -5.44 53.13
N ILE A 13 -4.55 -4.23 52.74
CA ILE A 13 -5.48 -3.21 52.25
C ILE A 13 -5.92 -3.67 50.87
N THR A 14 -7.03 -4.39 50.80
CA THR A 14 -7.80 -4.50 49.57
C THR A 14 -8.42 -3.13 49.32
N VAL A 15 -7.79 -2.32 48.47
CA VAL A 15 -8.45 -1.15 47.89
C VAL A 15 -9.59 -1.70 47.03
N THR A 16 -10.81 -1.63 47.54
CA THR A 16 -12.01 -1.89 46.73
C THR A 16 -12.12 -0.78 45.70
N ALA A 17 -11.75 -1.07 44.46
CA ALA A 17 -11.97 -0.21 43.32
C ALA A 17 -13.46 0.17 43.24
N HIS A 18 -13.76 1.47 43.21
CA HIS A 18 -15.13 1.94 42.98
C HIS A 18 -15.46 1.77 41.49
N ALA A 19 -16.43 0.90 41.19
CA ALA A 19 -17.06 0.84 39.87
C ALA A 19 -18.24 1.82 39.84
N GLY A 20 -18.19 2.81 38.94
CA GLY A 20 -19.25 3.77 38.71
C GLY A 20 -20.03 3.45 37.44
N VAL A 21 -21.35 3.44 37.52
CA VAL A 21 -22.22 3.35 36.33
C VAL A 21 -22.21 4.71 35.64
N LEU A 22 -21.69 4.75 34.41
CA LEU A 22 -21.69 5.93 33.55
C LEU A 22 -23.03 6.10 32.85
N ASP A 23 -23.61 4.99 32.36
CA ASP A 23 -24.96 4.97 31.81
C ASP A 23 -25.58 3.56 31.84
N ASP A 24 -26.81 3.45 32.35
CA ASP A 24 -27.59 2.21 32.32
C ASP A 24 -28.48 2.09 31.06
N PHE A 25 -28.47 3.11 30.20
CA PHE A 25 -29.28 3.24 28.99
C PHE A 25 -30.80 3.26 29.22
N SER A 26 -31.26 3.66 30.42
CA SER A 26 -32.68 3.85 30.73
C SER A 26 -33.32 5.01 29.96
N ASN A 27 -32.53 6.02 29.55
CA ASN A 27 -33.00 7.17 28.77
C ASN A 27 -32.28 7.29 27.40
N ILE A 28 -32.78 6.55 26.41
CA ILE A 28 -32.20 6.54 25.06
C ILE A 28 -32.37 7.88 24.32
N ALA A 29 -33.29 8.77 24.73
CA ALA A 29 -33.49 10.06 24.06
C ALA A 29 -32.25 10.98 24.11
N GLN A 30 -31.32 10.72 25.03
CA GLN A 30 -30.04 11.43 25.12
C GLN A 30 -28.98 10.93 24.13
N TRP A 31 -29.23 9.79 23.46
CA TRP A 31 -28.36 9.21 22.46
C TRP A 31 -28.83 9.58 21.05
N GLN A 32 -28.02 10.36 20.34
CA GLN A 32 -28.32 10.83 18.99
C GLN A 32 -27.71 9.89 17.96
N ALA A 33 -28.54 9.29 17.11
CA ALA A 33 -28.10 8.49 15.98
C ALA A 33 -27.76 9.37 14.77
N GLN A 34 -26.61 9.12 14.15
CA GLN A 34 -26.15 9.77 12.93
C GLN A 34 -25.43 8.75 12.03
N ALA A 35 -25.27 9.09 10.75
CA ALA A 35 -24.66 8.22 9.76
C ALA A 35 -24.01 9.04 8.63
N SER A 36 -23.13 8.39 7.87
CA SER A 36 -22.61 8.92 6.61
C SER A 36 -23.64 8.87 5.47
N ASP A 37 -23.38 9.57 4.36
CA ASP A 37 -24.29 9.67 3.21
C ASP A 37 -24.81 8.31 2.72
N GLY A 38 -26.13 8.15 2.70
CA GLY A 38 -26.79 6.93 2.22
C GLY A 38 -26.76 5.74 3.18
N VAL A 39 -26.32 5.94 4.43
CA VAL A 39 -26.37 4.94 5.50
C VAL A 39 -27.55 5.24 6.43
N LEU A 40 -28.30 4.22 6.81
CA LEU A 40 -29.33 4.34 7.83
C LEU A 40 -28.69 4.22 9.22
N SER A 41 -29.10 5.08 10.16
CA SER A 41 -28.72 4.99 11.57
C SER A 41 -29.92 5.36 12.44
N ARG A 42 -30.28 4.48 13.38
CA ARG A 42 -31.38 4.72 14.32
C ARG A 42 -31.07 4.18 15.70
N ALA A 43 -31.29 5.02 16.72
CA ALA A 43 -31.23 4.63 18.12
C ALA A 43 -32.63 4.27 18.65
N SER A 44 -32.73 3.21 19.45
CA SER A 44 -33.94 2.85 20.18
C SER A 44 -33.60 2.07 21.47
N ALA A 45 -34.58 1.91 22.37
CA ALA A 45 -34.43 1.06 23.54
C ALA A 45 -34.84 -0.38 23.19
N ALA A 46 -33.98 -1.36 23.49
CA ALA A 46 -34.32 -2.78 23.38
C ALA A 46 -33.45 -3.61 24.34
N ASP A 47 -33.96 -4.74 24.82
CA ASP A 47 -33.24 -5.70 25.68
C ASP A 47 -32.57 -5.09 26.92
N GLY A 48 -33.19 -4.05 27.50
CA GLY A 48 -32.67 -3.34 28.66
C GLY A 48 -31.42 -2.50 28.35
N GLY A 49 -31.25 -2.05 27.10
CA GLY A 49 -30.15 -1.18 26.69
C GLY A 49 -30.43 -0.40 25.40
N LEU A 50 -29.36 0.19 24.86
CA LEU A 50 -29.33 0.90 23.59
C LEU A 50 -29.27 -0.09 22.43
N ARG A 51 -30.15 0.08 21.46
CA ARG A 51 -30.12 -0.57 20.15
C ARG A 51 -29.76 0.46 19.08
N LEU A 52 -28.67 0.21 18.37
CA LEU A 52 -28.29 0.91 17.14
C LEU A 52 -28.64 0.03 15.94
N ASP A 53 -29.65 0.44 15.17
CA ASP A 53 -29.97 -0.13 13.86
C ASP A 53 -29.16 0.59 12.77
N PHE A 54 -28.58 -0.18 11.86
CA PHE A 54 -27.84 0.35 10.71
C PHE A 54 -28.16 -0.40 9.41
N ASP A 55 -28.04 0.29 8.29
CA ASP A 55 -28.04 -0.29 6.94
C ASP A 55 -27.07 0.47 6.04
N PHE A 56 -26.02 -0.21 5.58
CA PHE A 56 -25.03 0.37 4.67
C PHE A 56 -25.50 0.39 3.21
N ALA A 57 -26.59 -0.30 2.85
CA ALA A 57 -27.15 -0.34 1.49
C ALA A 57 -26.13 -0.67 0.39
N GLY A 58 -25.15 -1.54 0.69
CA GLY A 58 -24.06 -1.92 -0.22
C GLY A 58 -23.00 -0.83 -0.45
N ARG A 59 -22.90 0.14 0.46
CA ARG A 59 -21.95 1.26 0.43
C ARG A 59 -20.93 1.14 1.56
N GLY A 60 -19.84 1.90 1.44
CA GLY A 60 -18.97 2.16 2.58
C GLY A 60 -19.68 3.06 3.60
N GLY A 61 -18.95 3.41 4.67
CA GLY A 61 -19.41 4.40 5.64
C GLY A 61 -19.65 3.85 7.04
N TYR A 62 -20.35 4.65 7.85
CA TYR A 62 -20.52 4.40 9.29
C TYR A 62 -21.88 4.86 9.80
N ALA A 63 -22.38 4.13 10.79
CA ALA A 63 -23.53 4.48 11.61
C ALA A 63 -23.07 4.56 13.06
N PHE A 64 -23.51 5.57 13.79
CA PHE A 64 -23.12 5.74 15.18
C PHE A 64 -24.21 6.37 16.02
N VAL A 65 -24.04 6.20 17.32
CA VAL A 65 -24.82 6.84 18.37
C VAL A 65 -23.87 7.58 19.28
N ARG A 66 -24.17 8.86 19.52
CA ARG A 66 -23.36 9.73 20.36
C ARG A 66 -24.16 10.30 21.52
N ARG A 67 -23.47 10.59 22.62
CA ARG A 67 -24.03 11.30 23.76
C ARG A 67 -23.00 12.27 24.35
N SER A 68 -23.47 13.43 24.78
CA SER A 68 -22.70 14.31 25.67
C SER A 68 -22.65 13.68 27.06
N LEU A 69 -21.46 13.29 27.49
CA LEU A 69 -21.22 12.64 28.78
C LEU A 69 -19.85 13.08 29.31
N PRO A 70 -19.77 14.25 29.96
CA PRO A 70 -18.53 14.75 30.56
C PRO A 70 -18.00 13.78 31.62
N LEU A 71 -16.73 13.41 31.51
CA LEU A 71 -16.08 12.38 32.30
C LEU A 71 -14.62 12.75 32.58
N ASP A 72 -14.29 12.94 33.85
CA ASP A 72 -12.91 12.97 34.31
C ASP A 72 -12.38 11.55 34.47
N LEU A 73 -11.24 11.26 33.84
CA LEU A 73 -10.68 9.92 33.78
C LEU A 73 -9.59 9.73 34.85
N PRO A 74 -9.65 8.66 35.67
CA PRO A 74 -8.61 8.37 36.67
C PRO A 74 -7.22 8.15 36.04
N GLU A 75 -6.18 8.11 36.88
CA GLU A 75 -4.82 7.84 36.41
C GLU A 75 -4.71 6.48 35.68
N ASN A 76 -5.39 5.46 36.20
CA ASN A 76 -5.52 4.15 35.57
C ASN A 76 -6.96 3.64 35.74
N TYR A 77 -7.56 3.13 34.65
CA TYR A 77 -8.97 2.78 34.63
C TYR A 77 -9.30 1.70 33.59
N GLU A 78 -10.48 1.11 33.77
CA GLU A 78 -11.17 0.23 32.83
C GLU A 78 -12.56 0.81 32.55
N ILE A 79 -12.92 0.94 31.28
CA ILE A 79 -14.30 1.18 30.85
C ILE A 79 -14.87 -0.15 30.39
N SER A 80 -16.09 -0.47 30.81
CA SER A 80 -16.74 -1.72 30.41
C SER A 80 -18.19 -1.53 30.01
N PHE A 81 -18.64 -2.38 29.10
CA PHE A 81 -20.03 -2.45 28.65
C PHE A 81 -20.33 -3.85 28.11
N TYR A 82 -21.60 -4.26 28.17
CA TYR A 82 -22.04 -5.48 27.51
C TYR A 82 -22.45 -5.19 26.07
N ILE A 83 -22.05 -6.08 25.15
CA ILE A 83 -22.44 -6.01 23.75
C ILE A 83 -23.03 -7.34 23.27
N ARG A 84 -24.05 -7.26 22.42
CA ARG A 84 -24.47 -8.34 21.52
C ARG A 84 -24.89 -7.74 20.18
N ALA A 85 -24.89 -8.50 19.09
CA ALA A 85 -25.42 -8.00 17.83
C ALA A 85 -26.07 -9.05 16.93
N ASP A 86 -27.15 -8.62 16.30
CA ASP A 86 -27.80 -9.29 15.18
C ASP A 86 -27.31 -8.61 13.89
N ALA A 87 -26.00 -8.72 13.66
CA ALA A 87 -25.29 -8.08 12.56
C ALA A 87 -24.25 -9.04 11.93
N PRO A 88 -23.87 -8.82 10.66
CA PRO A 88 -22.70 -9.43 10.04
C PRO A 88 -21.40 -8.83 10.59
N VAL A 89 -20.26 -9.34 10.13
CA VAL A 89 -18.92 -8.87 10.52
C VAL A 89 -18.72 -7.43 10.03
N ASN A 90 -18.51 -6.50 10.96
CA ASN A 90 -18.25 -5.08 10.68
C ASN A 90 -17.21 -4.54 11.67
N HIS A 91 -16.67 -3.35 11.43
CA HIS A 91 -15.79 -2.72 12.41
C HIS A 91 -16.64 -2.20 13.59
N PHE A 92 -16.06 -2.24 14.78
CA PHE A 92 -16.67 -1.67 15.98
C PHE A 92 -15.71 -0.67 16.62
N GLU A 93 -16.22 0.49 16.98
CA GLU A 93 -15.44 1.57 17.58
C GLU A 93 -16.17 2.13 18.80
N PHE A 94 -15.42 2.36 19.87
CA PHE A 94 -15.83 3.13 21.03
C PHE A 94 -14.99 4.40 21.06
N LYS A 95 -15.61 5.57 20.97
CA LYS A 95 -14.92 6.86 20.88
C LYS A 95 -15.16 7.73 22.09
N LEU A 96 -14.13 8.47 22.45
CA LEU A 96 -14.14 9.56 23.43
C LEU A 96 -13.66 10.82 22.72
N THR A 97 -14.39 11.92 22.88
CA THR A 97 -14.09 13.20 22.22
C THR A 97 -14.02 14.31 23.26
N ASP A 98 -13.11 15.26 23.05
CA ASP A 98 -12.97 16.43 23.91
C ASP A 98 -14.05 17.50 23.67
N ALA A 99 -13.92 18.62 24.39
CA ALA A 99 -14.85 19.75 24.36
C ALA A 99 -14.95 20.41 22.97
N SER A 100 -13.83 20.51 22.24
CA SER A 100 -13.82 21.14 20.91
C SER A 100 -14.58 20.29 19.89
N GLY A 101 -14.53 18.96 20.06
CA GLY A 101 -15.04 18.02 19.06
C GLY A 101 -13.99 17.64 18.01
N ASP A 102 -12.81 18.27 18.07
CA ASP A 102 -11.77 18.11 17.06
C ASP A 102 -10.79 16.98 17.41
N ASN A 103 -10.67 16.62 18.70
CA ASN A 103 -9.75 15.57 19.16
C ASN A 103 -10.52 14.31 19.58
N VAL A 104 -10.17 13.18 18.97
CA VAL A 104 -10.84 11.90 19.16
C VAL A 104 -9.86 10.85 19.65
N TRP A 105 -10.28 10.09 20.64
CA TRP A 105 -9.62 8.87 21.11
C TRP A 105 -10.56 7.69 20.91
N TRP A 106 -10.00 6.51 20.64
CA TRP A 106 -10.80 5.34 20.33
C TRP A 106 -10.23 4.03 20.86
N PHE A 107 -11.15 3.11 21.09
CA PHE A 107 -10.89 1.68 21.08
C PHE A 107 -11.56 1.10 19.84
N GLN A 108 -10.80 0.40 19.00
CA GLN A 108 -11.29 -0.11 17.72
C GLN A 108 -11.04 -1.61 17.58
N ARG A 109 -12.04 -2.31 17.03
CA ARG A 109 -11.92 -3.71 16.58
C ARG A 109 -12.25 -3.80 15.11
N GLN A 110 -11.25 -4.16 14.32
CA GLN A 110 -11.35 -4.35 12.88
C GLN A 110 -12.07 -5.66 12.56
N ASN A 111 -13.03 -5.65 11.62
CA ASN A 111 -13.82 -6.84 11.21
C ASN A 111 -14.30 -7.66 12.42
N TYR A 112 -14.93 -6.99 13.39
CA TYR A 112 -15.40 -7.62 14.61
C TYR A 112 -16.57 -8.55 14.31
N ALA A 113 -16.35 -9.85 14.55
CA ALA A 113 -17.41 -10.83 14.59
C ALA A 113 -18.22 -10.63 15.88
N PHE A 114 -19.29 -9.82 15.79
CA PHE A 114 -20.08 -9.47 16.96
C PHE A 114 -20.68 -10.71 17.65
N PRO A 115 -20.63 -10.77 18.98
CA PRO A 115 -21.16 -11.89 19.73
C PRO A 115 -22.69 -11.91 19.62
N LYS A 116 -23.25 -13.11 19.44
CA LYS A 116 -24.71 -13.33 19.41
C LYS A 116 -25.34 -13.31 20.79
N GLN A 117 -24.54 -13.60 21.82
CA GLN A 117 -24.92 -13.52 23.22
C GLN A 117 -24.26 -12.30 23.87
N TRP A 118 -24.81 -11.83 24.98
CA TRP A 118 -24.22 -10.74 25.75
C TRP A 118 -22.80 -11.09 26.19
N GLN A 119 -21.83 -10.31 25.73
CA GLN A 119 -20.43 -10.41 26.12
C GLN A 119 -19.99 -9.12 26.78
N LEU A 120 -19.31 -9.22 27.92
CA LEU A 120 -18.68 -8.08 28.56
C LEU A 120 -17.42 -7.70 27.79
N VAL A 121 -17.36 -6.46 27.33
CA VAL A 121 -16.16 -5.83 26.77
C VAL A 121 -15.52 -5.00 27.88
N ARG A 122 -14.21 -5.16 28.05
CA ARG A 122 -13.38 -4.36 28.95
C ARG A 122 -12.33 -3.63 28.13
N VAL A 123 -12.27 -2.33 28.30
CA VAL A 123 -11.36 -1.42 27.61
C VAL A 123 -10.50 -0.76 28.68
N LYS A 124 -9.26 -1.22 28.83
CA LYS A 124 -8.28 -0.62 29.76
C LYS A 124 -7.71 0.67 29.13
N LYS A 125 -7.25 1.63 29.95
CA LYS A 125 -6.65 2.90 29.50
C LYS A 125 -5.68 2.75 28.32
N ARG A 126 -4.78 1.76 28.35
CA ARG A 126 -3.78 1.53 27.28
C ARG A 126 -4.39 1.19 25.91
N GLN A 127 -5.63 0.69 25.88
CA GLN A 127 -6.32 0.25 24.67
C GLN A 127 -7.10 1.40 24.01
N ILE A 128 -7.14 2.57 24.66
CA ILE A 128 -7.72 3.80 24.13
C ILE A 128 -6.57 4.61 23.53
N LEU A 129 -6.55 4.67 22.21
CA LEU A 129 -5.50 5.35 21.45
C LEU A 129 -6.02 6.69 20.92
N PHE A 130 -5.13 7.68 20.81
CA PHE A 130 -5.46 8.89 20.05
C PHE A 130 -5.70 8.51 18.59
N ALA A 131 -6.81 8.98 18.04
CA ALA A 131 -7.25 8.66 16.69
C ALA A 131 -6.85 9.78 15.72
N TRP A 132 -7.32 11.00 15.97
CA TRP A 132 -6.97 12.21 15.20
C TRP A 132 -7.34 13.47 15.97
N GLY A 133 -6.78 14.59 15.53
CA GLY A 133 -7.07 15.94 16.03
C GLY A 133 -5.82 16.84 16.07
N PRO A 134 -5.98 18.16 16.22
CA PRO A 134 -4.87 19.11 16.21
C PRO A 134 -4.08 19.16 17.53
N ALA A 135 -4.49 18.45 18.58
CA ALA A 135 -3.82 18.47 19.88
C ALA A 135 -2.42 17.86 19.82
N LYS A 136 -1.44 18.52 20.45
CA LYS A 136 -0.06 18.00 20.59
C LYS A 136 0.11 17.05 21.77
N ASP A 137 -0.70 17.23 22.81
CA ASP A 137 -0.75 16.32 23.96
C ASP A 137 -1.89 15.34 23.74
N HIS A 138 -1.54 14.07 23.62
CA HIS A 138 -2.49 12.98 23.35
C HIS A 138 -2.96 12.30 24.65
N ALA A 139 -2.57 12.81 25.83
CA ALA A 139 -3.03 12.28 27.10
C ALA A 139 -4.52 12.58 27.31
N LEU A 140 -5.33 11.53 27.37
CA LEU A 140 -6.76 11.66 27.65
C LEU A 140 -7.02 11.68 29.16
N THR A 141 -7.21 12.87 29.72
CA THR A 141 -7.58 13.08 31.13
C THR A 141 -9.06 13.42 31.33
N HIS A 142 -9.72 13.92 30.28
CA HIS A 142 -11.13 14.31 30.28
C HIS A 142 -11.76 14.01 28.92
N ALA A 143 -13.01 13.52 28.92
CA ALA A 143 -13.82 13.35 27.71
C ALA A 143 -15.19 14.01 27.89
N ASP A 144 -15.69 14.70 26.86
CA ASP A 144 -16.99 15.38 26.89
C ASP A 144 -18.10 14.59 26.18
N ARG A 145 -17.71 13.68 25.28
CA ARG A 145 -18.65 12.88 24.47
C ARG A 145 -18.20 11.44 24.37
N VAL A 146 -19.19 10.55 24.30
CA VAL A 146 -19.03 9.12 24.09
C VAL A 146 -19.78 8.72 22.82
N GLU A 147 -19.15 7.89 21.99
CA GLU A 147 -19.77 7.33 20.79
C GLU A 147 -19.57 5.83 20.66
N PHE A 148 -20.60 5.15 20.17
CA PHE A 148 -20.51 3.78 19.67
C PHE A 148 -20.74 3.78 18.17
N VAL A 149 -19.76 3.26 17.42
CA VAL A 149 -19.72 3.34 15.97
C VAL A 149 -19.67 1.93 15.39
N VAL A 150 -20.46 1.72 14.34
CA VAL A 150 -20.36 0.57 13.44
C VAL A 150 -20.00 1.10 12.06
N SER A 151 -18.86 0.67 11.52
CA SER A 151 -18.44 1.03 10.16
C SER A 151 -18.30 -0.20 9.28
N ALA A 152 -18.56 -0.05 7.97
CA ALA A 152 -18.68 -1.15 7.02
C ALA A 152 -17.37 -1.96 6.92
N GLY A 153 -17.42 -3.24 7.32
CA GLY A 153 -16.30 -4.18 7.30
C GLY A 153 -16.35 -5.18 6.15
N SER A 154 -15.90 -6.42 6.40
CA SER A 154 -15.96 -7.51 5.42
C SER A 154 -17.37 -8.03 5.14
N GLY A 155 -18.27 -7.92 6.12
CA GLY A 155 -19.66 -8.33 6.00
C GLY A 155 -20.59 -7.25 5.46
N GLY A 156 -20.31 -5.96 5.70
CA GLY A 156 -21.15 -4.84 5.26
C GLY A 156 -22.61 -4.97 5.71
N GLY A 157 -23.56 -4.66 4.82
CA GLY A 157 -24.98 -4.97 4.99
C GLY A 157 -25.72 -4.16 6.07
N SER A 158 -26.72 -4.77 6.69
CA SER A 158 -27.56 -4.19 7.72
C SER A 158 -27.62 -5.06 8.98
N GLY A 159 -27.99 -4.46 10.11
CA GLY A 159 -28.13 -5.18 11.37
C GLY A 159 -28.40 -4.27 12.57
N SER A 160 -28.35 -4.88 13.75
CA SER A 160 -28.56 -4.18 15.02
C SER A 160 -27.47 -4.53 16.03
N VAL A 161 -26.86 -3.51 16.63
CA VAL A 161 -25.93 -3.65 17.77
C VAL A 161 -26.62 -3.21 19.05
N TYR A 162 -26.48 -4.01 20.11
CA TYR A 162 -27.11 -3.78 21.40
C TYR A 162 -26.03 -3.57 22.46
N ILE A 163 -26.18 -2.52 23.27
CA ILE A 163 -25.22 -2.12 24.28
C ILE A 163 -25.96 -1.84 25.58
N ARG A 164 -25.43 -2.31 26.71
CA ARG A 164 -25.98 -2.00 28.04
C ARG A 164 -24.89 -1.85 29.08
N GLN A 165 -25.24 -1.16 30.17
CA GLN A 165 -24.44 -1.02 31.38
C GLN A 165 -23.03 -0.51 31.09
N LEU A 166 -22.92 0.76 30.70
CA LEU A 166 -21.65 1.44 30.52
C LEU A 166 -21.10 1.85 31.90
N GLU A 167 -19.92 1.37 32.24
CA GLU A 167 -19.30 1.55 33.56
C GLU A 167 -17.84 1.97 33.42
N ILE A 168 -17.34 2.65 34.45
CA ILE A 168 -15.91 2.90 34.65
C ILE A 168 -15.47 2.34 36.00
N ARG A 169 -14.28 1.76 36.03
CA ARG A 169 -13.63 1.26 37.24
C ARG A 169 -12.21 1.80 37.32
N GLU A 170 -11.88 2.48 38.41
CA GLU A 170 -10.50 2.86 38.70
C GLU A 170 -9.67 1.59 38.99
N LEU A 171 -8.52 1.48 38.33
CA LEU A 171 -7.58 0.39 38.53
C LEU A 171 -6.41 0.87 39.39
N PRO A 172 -5.80 0.00 40.22
CA PRO A 172 -4.57 0.36 40.92
C PRO A 172 -3.49 0.86 39.94
N PRO A 173 -2.70 1.87 40.32
CA PRO A 173 -1.56 2.27 39.49
C PRO A 173 -0.56 1.13 39.38
N ALA A 174 0.11 1.00 38.24
CA ALA A 174 1.18 0.03 38.08
C ALA A 174 2.29 0.33 39.10
N PRO A 175 2.84 -0.70 39.79
CA PRO A 175 3.90 -0.48 40.76
C PRO A 175 5.14 0.09 40.06
N LYS A 176 5.81 1.06 40.69
CA LYS A 176 7.07 1.64 40.15
C LYS A 176 8.17 0.59 39.95
N VAL A 177 8.15 -0.46 40.76
CA VAL A 177 9.04 -1.61 40.69
C VAL A 177 8.20 -2.87 40.89
N TRP A 178 8.26 -3.79 39.94
CA TRP A 178 7.58 -5.09 40.05
C TRP A 178 8.25 -5.95 41.13
N PRO A 179 7.47 -6.73 41.91
CA PRO A 179 8.04 -7.72 42.84
C PRO A 179 8.96 -8.71 42.11
N GLN A 180 9.98 -9.20 42.81
CA GLN A 180 10.85 -10.25 42.27
C GLN A 180 10.04 -11.55 42.15
N ALA A 181 10.06 -12.15 40.96
CA ALA A 181 9.39 -13.42 40.71
C ALA A 181 10.10 -14.56 41.48
N THR A 182 9.32 -15.55 41.92
CA THR A 182 9.85 -16.77 42.57
C THR A 182 9.35 -18.01 41.86
N ALA A 183 10.10 -19.11 41.91
CA ALA A 183 9.76 -20.37 41.25
C ALA A 183 9.68 -21.55 42.23
N GLN A 184 8.72 -22.44 42.00
CA GLN A 184 8.57 -23.72 42.67
C GLN A 184 8.40 -24.84 41.64
N ALA A 185 9.13 -25.95 41.79
CA ALA A 185 9.06 -27.09 40.87
C ALA A 185 8.50 -28.35 41.55
N SER A 186 7.97 -29.29 40.77
CA SER A 186 7.62 -30.63 41.27
C SER A 186 8.82 -31.40 41.83
N SER A 187 10.00 -31.16 41.28
CA SER A 187 11.24 -31.83 41.67
C SER A 187 12.47 -30.99 41.29
N ALA A 188 13.61 -31.29 41.91
CA ALA A 188 14.90 -30.69 41.56
C ALA A 188 16.04 -31.68 41.84
N ALA A 189 17.05 -31.69 40.97
CA ALA A 189 18.31 -32.39 41.20
C ALA A 189 19.21 -31.62 42.18
N ALA A 190 20.24 -32.27 42.72
CA ALA A 190 21.21 -31.61 43.58
C ALA A 190 21.90 -30.45 42.83
N ARG A 191 21.81 -29.23 43.39
CA ARG A 191 22.27 -27.95 42.80
C ARG A 191 21.52 -27.47 41.54
N GLY A 192 20.32 -28.00 41.27
CA GLY A 192 19.44 -27.58 40.17
C GLY A 192 18.09 -27.03 40.65
N GLY A 193 18.08 -26.16 41.65
CA GLY A 193 16.84 -25.63 42.26
C GLY A 193 16.00 -24.77 41.31
N ALA A 194 14.69 -24.67 41.57
CA ALA A 194 13.74 -23.99 40.68
C ALA A 194 14.05 -22.49 40.44
N ALA A 195 14.63 -21.80 41.43
CA ALA A 195 14.99 -20.39 41.32
C ALA A 195 16.07 -20.10 40.26
N LEU A 196 16.85 -21.12 39.86
CA LEU A 196 17.87 -20.97 38.83
C LEU A 196 17.29 -20.75 37.43
N ALA A 197 15.98 -20.95 37.23
CA ALA A 197 15.31 -20.62 35.98
C ALA A 197 14.88 -19.14 35.88
N LEU A 198 15.20 -18.32 36.89
CA LEU A 198 14.81 -16.90 37.00
C LEU A 198 15.99 -16.04 37.53
N ASP A 199 17.22 -16.54 37.44
CA ASP A 199 18.39 -15.87 38.03
C ASP A 199 19.16 -15.00 37.04
N GLY A 200 18.75 -14.99 35.77
CA GLY A 200 19.34 -14.21 34.69
C GLY A 200 20.71 -14.71 34.25
N ASN A 201 21.10 -15.93 34.63
CA ASN A 201 22.40 -16.49 34.32
C ASN A 201 22.27 -17.73 33.41
N PRO A 202 22.63 -17.64 32.11
CA PRO A 202 22.47 -18.73 31.17
C PRO A 202 23.37 -19.96 31.44
N ALA A 203 24.31 -19.86 32.40
CA ALA A 203 25.16 -20.97 32.81
C ALA A 203 24.54 -21.85 33.92
N THR A 204 23.49 -21.37 34.59
CA THR A 204 22.72 -22.10 35.61
C THR A 204 21.41 -22.61 35.01
N ALA A 205 20.78 -23.60 35.66
CA ALA A 205 19.50 -24.14 35.22
C ALA A 205 18.74 -24.83 36.35
N TRP A 206 17.41 -24.72 36.34
CA TRP A 206 16.57 -25.68 37.03
C TRP A 206 16.72 -27.05 36.36
N ILE A 207 17.08 -28.07 37.14
CA ILE A 207 17.25 -29.44 36.65
C ILE A 207 16.23 -30.32 37.36
N SER A 208 15.31 -30.94 36.63
CA SER A 208 14.30 -31.83 37.22
C SER A 208 14.90 -33.16 37.69
N ALA A 209 14.21 -33.86 38.60
CA ALA A 209 14.46 -35.28 38.77
C ALA A 209 14.08 -36.05 37.48
N ALA A 210 14.52 -37.30 37.37
CA ALA A 210 14.13 -38.16 36.27
C ALA A 210 12.61 -38.43 36.30
N GLY A 211 11.92 -38.22 35.18
CA GLY A 211 10.49 -38.42 35.04
C GLY A 211 9.89 -37.49 33.99
N LYS A 212 8.97 -38.03 33.19
CA LYS A 212 8.35 -37.31 32.07
C LYS A 212 7.45 -36.16 32.50
N GLN A 213 6.62 -36.39 33.52
CA GLN A 213 5.68 -35.39 34.03
C GLN A 213 6.38 -34.52 35.08
N GLN A 214 6.60 -33.25 34.75
CA GLN A 214 7.20 -32.26 35.65
C GLN A 214 6.40 -30.96 35.58
N ARG A 215 6.52 -30.12 36.60
CA ARG A 215 5.96 -28.76 36.57
C ARG A 215 6.90 -27.75 37.18
N LEU A 216 6.87 -26.54 36.64
CA LEU A 216 7.47 -25.34 37.21
C LEU A 216 6.39 -24.27 37.33
N VAL A 217 6.20 -23.73 38.54
CA VAL A 217 5.24 -22.66 38.84
C VAL A 217 6.01 -21.41 39.23
N ILE A 218 5.75 -20.30 38.54
CA ILE A 218 6.35 -18.99 38.76
C ILE A 218 5.28 -18.10 39.40
N ASP A 219 5.57 -17.51 40.56
CA ASP A 219 4.76 -16.44 41.19
C ASP A 219 5.43 -15.10 40.91
N LEU A 220 4.75 -14.23 40.17
CA LEU A 220 5.20 -12.87 39.84
C LEU A 220 5.06 -11.90 41.03
N GLY A 221 4.49 -12.35 42.16
CA GLY A 221 4.25 -11.57 43.37
C GLY A 221 3.03 -10.65 43.31
N ALA A 222 2.66 -10.19 42.11
CA ALA A 222 1.46 -9.42 41.82
C ALA A 222 0.90 -9.78 40.43
N GLU A 223 -0.35 -9.43 40.17
CA GLU A 223 -0.93 -9.54 38.83
C GLU A 223 -0.23 -8.59 37.86
N ARG A 224 0.27 -9.14 36.75
CA ARG A 224 1.09 -8.42 35.78
C ARG A 224 0.66 -8.76 34.36
N GLU A 225 0.67 -7.74 33.51
CA GLU A 225 0.43 -7.87 32.08
C GLU A 225 1.74 -8.15 31.32
N PHE A 226 1.67 -9.00 30.30
CA PHE A 226 2.82 -9.42 29.48
C PHE A 226 2.37 -9.93 28.11
N GLY A 227 3.27 -9.94 27.13
CA GLY A 227 2.97 -10.32 25.75
C GLY A 227 3.56 -11.68 25.35
N GLY A 228 4.45 -12.26 26.16
CA GLY A 228 5.04 -13.56 25.85
C GLY A 228 6.03 -14.07 26.88
N LEU A 229 6.59 -15.24 26.58
CA LEU A 229 7.69 -15.87 27.31
C LEU A 229 8.81 -16.23 26.34
N ALA A 230 10.05 -16.24 26.80
CA ALA A 230 11.13 -16.97 26.14
C ALA A 230 11.70 -18.01 27.11
N LEU A 231 11.73 -19.28 26.69
CA LEU A 231 12.27 -20.38 27.49
C LEU A 231 13.63 -20.78 26.93
N HIS A 232 14.65 -20.87 27.78
CA HIS A 232 16.01 -21.19 27.38
C HIS A 232 16.40 -22.58 27.92
N TRP A 233 16.32 -23.61 27.09
CA TRP A 233 16.64 -24.98 27.46
C TRP A 233 18.12 -25.32 27.31
N GLN A 234 18.65 -26.19 28.17
CA GLN A 234 20.05 -26.58 28.14
C GLN A 234 20.29 -27.92 27.43
N GLY A 235 20.97 -27.87 26.28
CA GLY A 235 21.38 -29.04 25.52
C GLY A 235 20.19 -29.91 25.09
N ARG A 236 20.27 -31.23 25.31
CA ARG A 236 19.19 -32.17 24.95
C ARG A 236 18.10 -32.33 26.02
N ARG A 237 18.24 -31.70 27.19
CA ARG A 237 17.31 -31.85 28.32
C ARG A 237 16.17 -30.84 28.24
N TYR A 238 15.38 -30.87 27.18
CA TYR A 238 14.27 -29.94 26.96
C TYR A 238 12.92 -30.66 26.94
N ALA A 239 11.83 -29.91 27.15
CA ALA A 239 10.49 -30.43 26.95
C ALA A 239 10.10 -30.32 25.48
N ARG A 240 9.77 -31.45 24.85
CA ARG A 240 9.17 -31.47 23.50
C ARG A 240 7.68 -31.17 23.58
N ARG A 241 7.01 -31.66 24.62
CA ARG A 241 5.57 -31.47 24.87
C ARG A 241 5.34 -30.80 26.21
N TYR A 242 4.71 -29.63 26.19
CA TYR A 242 4.37 -28.89 27.40
C TYR A 242 3.22 -27.91 27.18
N ASP A 243 2.54 -27.57 28.28
CA ASP A 243 1.47 -26.60 28.35
C ASP A 243 1.89 -25.38 29.20
N ILE A 244 1.48 -24.19 28.79
CA ILE A 244 1.58 -22.94 29.56
C ILE A 244 0.20 -22.58 30.08
N GLU A 245 0.09 -22.46 31.39
CA GLU A 245 -1.15 -22.15 32.08
C GLU A 245 -0.99 -20.91 32.97
N LEU A 246 -2.01 -20.06 33.01
CA LEU A 246 -2.04 -18.81 33.78
C LEU A 246 -3.05 -18.88 34.91
N SER A 247 -2.77 -18.21 36.02
CA SER A 247 -3.68 -18.09 37.16
C SER A 247 -3.50 -16.77 37.90
N THR A 248 -4.57 -16.26 38.49
CA THR A 248 -4.54 -15.10 39.40
C THR A 248 -4.46 -15.50 40.88
N ASP A 249 -4.86 -16.73 41.22
CA ASP A 249 -4.99 -17.23 42.59
C ASP A 249 -4.12 -18.48 42.89
N GLY A 250 -3.44 -19.02 41.89
CA GLY A 250 -2.58 -20.21 41.98
C GLY A 250 -3.36 -21.54 42.06
N SER A 251 -4.69 -21.50 42.04
CA SER A 251 -5.58 -22.66 42.19
C SER A 251 -6.41 -22.92 40.94
N ASN A 252 -6.95 -21.87 40.32
CA ASN A 252 -7.71 -21.93 39.08
C ASN A 252 -6.78 -21.60 37.91
N TRP A 253 -6.55 -22.58 37.04
CA TRP A 253 -5.57 -22.48 35.95
C TRP A 253 -6.28 -22.46 34.59
N ARG A 254 -5.84 -21.55 33.71
CA ARG A 254 -6.29 -21.45 32.34
C ARG A 254 -5.14 -21.78 31.40
N LEU A 255 -5.33 -22.79 30.55
CA LEU A 255 -4.42 -23.08 29.43
C LEU A 255 -4.42 -21.91 28.45
N VAL A 256 -3.23 -21.39 28.13
CA VAL A 256 -3.05 -20.30 27.16
C VAL A 256 -2.17 -20.67 25.97
N ARG A 257 -1.33 -21.70 26.12
CA ARG A 257 -0.49 -22.21 25.03
C ARG A 257 -0.18 -23.68 25.24
N ARG A 258 -0.22 -24.43 24.15
CA ARG A 258 0.25 -25.82 24.06
C ARG A 258 1.40 -25.90 23.06
N VAL A 259 2.45 -26.63 23.42
CA VAL A 259 3.61 -26.92 22.57
C VAL A 259 3.71 -28.44 22.43
N VAL A 260 3.72 -28.92 21.18
CA VAL A 260 3.66 -30.37 20.89
C VAL A 260 4.96 -30.94 20.30
N ASP A 261 5.77 -30.08 19.67
CA ASP A 261 6.97 -30.48 18.93
C ASP A 261 8.18 -29.57 19.19
N GLY A 262 8.31 -29.08 20.44
CA GLY A 262 9.43 -28.23 20.85
C GLY A 262 10.79 -28.86 20.51
N ASN A 263 11.72 -28.03 20.02
CA ASN A 263 13.04 -28.47 19.56
C ASN A 263 14.18 -28.16 20.56
N GLY A 264 13.89 -27.46 21.65
CA GLY A 264 14.88 -27.07 22.65
C GLY A 264 15.76 -25.90 22.21
N GLY A 265 16.74 -25.52 23.03
CA GLY A 265 17.42 -24.23 22.85
C GLY A 265 16.48 -23.10 23.28
N ASP A 266 16.27 -22.12 22.40
CA ASP A 266 15.39 -20.97 22.70
C ASP A 266 13.98 -21.22 22.14
N ASP A 267 12.99 -21.29 23.03
CA ASP A 267 11.57 -21.40 22.68
C ASP A 267 10.87 -20.05 22.94
N PRO A 268 10.72 -19.19 21.92
CA PRO A 268 9.91 -17.98 22.03
C PRO A 268 8.42 -18.30 21.93
N LEU A 269 7.62 -17.77 22.87
CA LEU A 269 6.19 -18.05 22.99
C LEU A 269 5.39 -16.74 22.99
N ARG A 270 4.57 -16.54 21.95
CA ARG A 270 3.61 -15.44 21.88
C ARG A 270 2.39 -15.73 22.76
N LEU A 271 2.14 -14.85 23.75
CA LEU A 271 1.02 -14.93 24.69
C LEU A 271 0.29 -13.56 24.74
N ALA A 272 -0.34 -13.19 23.63
CA ALA A 272 -0.92 -11.85 23.45
C ALA A 272 -1.97 -11.49 24.51
N GLU A 273 -1.94 -10.23 24.96
CA GLU A 273 -2.87 -9.68 25.97
C GLU A 273 -3.00 -10.56 27.23
N SER A 274 -1.89 -11.14 27.69
CA SER A 274 -1.88 -12.00 28.88
C SER A 274 -1.75 -11.18 30.16
N GLU A 275 -2.49 -11.63 31.17
CA GLU A 275 -2.47 -11.09 32.52
C GLU A 275 -2.54 -12.26 33.51
N ALA A 276 -1.62 -12.31 34.46
CA ALA A 276 -1.56 -13.34 35.48
C ALA A 276 -0.73 -12.90 36.68
N ARG A 277 -0.93 -13.57 37.82
CA ARG A 277 0.06 -13.56 38.92
C ARG A 277 0.95 -14.81 38.87
N TYR A 278 0.37 -15.95 38.50
CA TYR A 278 1.04 -17.23 38.46
C TYR A 278 1.12 -17.78 37.04
N ILE A 279 2.28 -18.31 36.67
CA ILE A 279 2.54 -18.99 35.40
C ILE A 279 2.97 -20.43 35.70
N ARG A 280 2.37 -21.42 35.05
CA ARG A 280 2.73 -22.83 35.19
C ARG A 280 3.17 -23.41 33.86
N LEU A 281 4.38 -23.96 33.84
CA LEU A 281 4.89 -24.80 32.78
C LEU A 281 4.61 -26.25 33.18
N ALA A 282 3.65 -26.91 32.51
CA ALA A 282 3.34 -28.32 32.69
C ALA A 282 4.07 -29.13 31.61
N LEU A 283 5.13 -29.83 31.99
CA LEU A 283 5.99 -30.60 31.08
C LEU A 283 5.52 -32.04 31.01
N HIS A 284 5.38 -32.58 29.80
CA HIS A 284 4.77 -33.89 29.57
C HIS A 284 5.73 -34.92 28.96
N ASP A 285 6.65 -34.49 28.10
CA ASP A 285 7.59 -35.37 27.41
C ASP A 285 8.80 -34.62 26.86
N GLY A 286 9.94 -35.31 26.71
CA GLY A 286 11.18 -34.80 26.15
C GLY A 286 12.10 -35.94 25.71
N PRO A 287 13.19 -35.68 24.98
CA PRO A 287 14.07 -36.73 24.46
C PRO A 287 14.96 -37.37 25.54
N GLU A 288 15.16 -36.69 26.67
CA GLU A 288 15.96 -37.17 27.81
C GLU A 288 15.07 -37.45 29.03
N ALA A 289 15.59 -38.18 30.02
CA ALA A 289 14.82 -38.57 31.21
C ALA A 289 14.53 -37.41 32.20
N SER A 290 15.22 -36.28 32.05
CA SER A 290 15.12 -35.09 32.92
C SER A 290 15.19 -33.81 32.09
N TYR A 291 14.65 -32.72 32.61
CA TYR A 291 14.70 -31.39 31.98
C TYR A 291 15.74 -30.49 32.63
N ALA A 292 16.30 -29.57 31.84
CA ALA A 292 17.21 -28.51 32.26
C ALA A 292 16.78 -27.19 31.60
N LEU A 293 16.20 -26.28 32.38
CA LEU A 293 15.73 -24.98 31.92
C LEU A 293 16.59 -23.89 32.55
N ALA A 294 17.37 -23.21 31.72
CA ALA A 294 18.32 -22.18 32.13
C ALA A 294 17.60 -20.90 32.56
N GLU A 295 16.64 -20.42 31.77
CA GLU A 295 15.95 -19.17 32.05
C GLU A 295 14.51 -19.18 31.52
N VAL A 296 13.62 -18.46 32.21
CA VAL A 296 12.28 -18.09 31.76
C VAL A 296 12.18 -16.57 31.76
N GLU A 297 12.21 -15.98 30.58
CA GLU A 297 12.09 -14.54 30.43
C GLU A 297 10.63 -14.12 30.22
N LEU A 298 10.13 -13.23 31.07
CA LEU A 298 8.83 -12.59 30.88
C LEU A 298 8.96 -11.41 29.92
N LYS A 299 8.31 -11.49 28.76
CA LYS A 299 8.35 -10.44 27.73
C LYS A 299 7.20 -9.45 27.92
N ASP A 300 7.46 -8.17 27.66
CA ASP A 300 6.45 -7.13 27.78
C ASP A 300 5.29 -7.30 26.78
N LEU A 301 4.28 -6.44 26.89
CA LEU A 301 3.10 -6.47 26.01
C LEU A 301 3.45 -6.29 24.53
N ALA A 302 4.45 -5.45 24.21
CA ALA A 302 4.83 -5.14 22.84
C ALA A 302 5.36 -6.39 22.11
N TYR A 303 6.06 -7.28 22.81
CA TYR A 303 6.59 -8.54 22.25
C TYR A 303 5.54 -9.40 21.55
N GLY A 304 4.30 -9.44 22.07
CA GLY A 304 3.24 -10.30 21.55
C GLY A 304 2.03 -9.59 20.98
N ALA A 305 2.06 -8.26 20.90
CA ALA A 305 0.90 -7.44 20.52
C ALA A 305 0.30 -7.93 19.19
N THR A 306 1.14 -8.07 18.15
CA THR A 306 0.76 -8.70 16.88
C THR A 306 1.69 -9.88 16.53
N PRO A 307 1.31 -10.77 15.60
CA PRO A 307 2.24 -11.75 15.04
C PRO A 307 3.49 -11.11 14.43
N ASN A 308 3.36 -9.93 13.81
CA ASN A 308 4.49 -9.19 13.24
C ASN A 308 5.48 -8.74 14.31
N ASP A 309 5.01 -8.22 15.45
CA ASP A 309 5.87 -7.77 16.54
C ASP A 309 6.66 -8.96 17.11
N PHE A 310 5.97 -10.08 17.32
CA PHE A 310 6.57 -11.32 17.78
C PHE A 310 7.65 -11.84 16.83
N ILE A 311 7.34 -11.95 15.53
CA ILE A 311 8.30 -12.40 14.51
C ILE A 311 9.49 -11.43 14.43
N SER A 312 9.25 -10.12 14.52
CA SER A 312 10.33 -9.11 14.51
C SER A 312 11.25 -9.28 15.72
N ALA A 313 10.69 -9.50 16.91
CA ALA A 313 11.47 -9.72 18.12
C ALA A 313 12.29 -11.01 18.05
N VAL A 314 11.73 -12.09 17.48
CA VAL A 314 12.46 -13.35 17.26
C VAL A 314 13.56 -13.17 16.20
N ALA A 315 13.28 -12.47 15.10
CA ALA A 315 14.22 -12.24 14.01
C ALA A 315 15.46 -11.43 14.45
N GLN A 316 15.33 -10.53 15.41
CA GLN A 316 16.45 -9.75 15.97
C GLN A 316 17.51 -10.62 16.67
N GLY A 317 17.10 -11.73 17.29
CA GLY A 317 18.02 -12.70 17.91
C GLY A 317 18.54 -13.77 16.95
N ALA A 318 17.99 -13.84 15.73
CA ALA A 318 18.32 -14.87 14.76
C ALA A 318 19.51 -14.48 13.86
N GLN A 319 20.10 -15.47 13.19
CA GLN A 319 21.11 -15.22 12.17
C GLN A 319 20.49 -14.38 11.02
N ARG A 320 21.13 -13.26 10.68
CA ARG A 320 20.77 -12.44 9.51
C ARG A 320 20.72 -13.31 8.25
N GLY A 321 19.65 -13.14 7.45
CA GLY A 321 19.40 -13.96 6.27
C GLY A 321 18.38 -15.08 6.51
N LEU A 322 18.16 -15.48 7.77
CA LEU A 322 17.18 -16.51 8.10
C LEU A 322 15.74 -16.00 7.94
N TYR A 323 15.45 -14.80 8.39
CA TYR A 323 14.15 -14.14 8.21
C TYR A 323 14.18 -13.20 6.99
N PRO A 324 13.01 -12.86 6.42
CA PRO A 324 12.93 -11.81 5.40
C PRO A 324 13.52 -10.50 5.92
N ARG A 325 14.16 -9.75 5.03
CA ARG A 325 14.82 -8.48 5.33
C ARG A 325 13.97 -7.50 6.14
N GLY A 326 12.67 -7.40 5.82
CA GLY A 326 11.72 -6.52 6.52
C GLY A 326 11.52 -6.81 8.01
N PHE A 327 11.85 -8.01 8.49
CA PHE A 327 11.85 -8.37 9.90
C PHE A 327 13.20 -8.14 10.59
N SER A 328 14.25 -7.85 9.81
CA SER A 328 15.63 -7.62 10.29
C SER A 328 15.96 -6.13 10.47
N GLY A 329 14.96 -5.24 10.44
CA GLY A 329 15.16 -3.79 10.58
C GLY A 329 15.75 -3.12 9.34
N GLU A 330 15.65 -3.74 8.17
CA GLU A 330 16.08 -3.20 6.88
C GLU A 330 14.87 -3.04 5.95
N GLN A 331 14.75 -1.93 5.23
CA GLN A 331 13.67 -1.71 4.24
C GLN A 331 13.85 -2.67 3.06
N PRO A 332 12.86 -3.54 2.76
CA PRO A 332 12.85 -4.31 1.53
C PRO A 332 12.11 -3.58 0.40
N TYR A 333 12.44 -3.95 -0.82
CA TYR A 333 11.72 -3.56 -2.05
C TYR A 333 11.17 -4.79 -2.79
N TRP A 334 10.11 -4.60 -3.57
CA TRP A 334 9.44 -5.66 -4.34
C TRP A 334 8.80 -5.10 -5.59
N THR A 335 8.44 -5.97 -6.54
CA THR A 335 7.60 -5.60 -7.70
C THR A 335 6.49 -6.62 -7.93
N LEU A 336 5.49 -6.20 -8.71
CA LEU A 336 4.32 -7.01 -9.04
C LEU A 336 4.62 -8.05 -10.10
N VAL A 337 4.03 -9.23 -9.93
CA VAL A 337 3.94 -10.27 -10.95
C VAL A 337 2.46 -10.60 -11.14
N GLY A 338 1.90 -10.19 -12.26
CA GLY A 338 0.46 -10.29 -12.51
C GLY A 338 0.09 -10.29 -13.99
N VAL A 339 -1.19 -10.52 -14.25
CA VAL A 339 -1.81 -10.38 -15.58
C VAL A 339 -2.58 -9.05 -15.65
N ASP A 340 -2.84 -8.55 -16.86
CA ASP A 340 -3.70 -7.39 -17.05
C ASP A 340 -5.09 -7.59 -16.42
N GLY A 341 -5.50 -6.70 -15.52
CA GLY A 341 -6.78 -6.75 -14.81
C GLY A 341 -6.82 -7.74 -13.64
N GLY A 342 -5.67 -8.33 -13.27
CA GLY A 342 -5.52 -9.36 -12.25
C GLY A 342 -5.11 -8.86 -10.86
N GLY A 343 -5.29 -7.57 -10.54
CA GLY A 343 -4.77 -6.95 -9.30
C GLY A 343 -5.09 -7.70 -8.01
N ASN A 344 -6.33 -8.20 -7.88
CA ASN A 344 -6.84 -9.05 -6.79
C ASN A 344 -5.96 -10.28 -6.49
N HIS A 345 -5.40 -10.89 -7.54
CA HIS A 345 -4.70 -12.17 -7.43
C HIS A 345 -3.20 -12.02 -7.67
N SER A 346 -2.68 -10.80 -7.82
CA SER A 346 -1.28 -10.51 -8.13
C SER A 346 -0.30 -11.06 -7.08
N ALA A 347 0.79 -11.63 -7.56
CA ALA A 347 1.94 -12.09 -6.79
C ALA A 347 2.98 -10.96 -6.65
N LEU A 348 3.94 -11.11 -5.73
CA LEU A 348 5.09 -10.22 -5.60
C LEU A 348 6.38 -11.03 -5.73
N ILE A 349 7.44 -10.38 -6.22
CA ILE A 349 8.82 -10.85 -6.03
C ILE A 349 9.60 -9.78 -5.25
N SER A 350 10.30 -10.19 -4.19
CA SER A 350 11.17 -9.31 -3.44
C SER A 350 12.48 -9.07 -4.18
N GLU A 351 13.18 -7.98 -3.84
CA GLU A 351 14.53 -7.72 -4.36
C GLU A 351 15.53 -8.83 -4.02
N ASP A 352 15.22 -9.66 -3.02
CA ASP A 352 16.00 -10.79 -2.55
C ASP A 352 15.60 -12.12 -3.23
N GLY A 353 14.57 -12.14 -4.08
CA GLY A 353 14.12 -13.33 -4.81
C GLY A 353 13.11 -14.20 -4.07
N ALA A 354 12.55 -13.73 -2.96
CA ALA A 354 11.37 -14.34 -2.34
C ALA A 354 10.13 -14.06 -3.19
N ILE A 355 9.25 -15.03 -3.36
CA ILE A 355 8.03 -14.90 -4.16
C ILE A 355 6.80 -15.04 -3.28
N GLU A 356 5.97 -14.00 -3.18
CA GLU A 356 4.65 -14.06 -2.55
C GLU A 356 3.64 -14.66 -3.53
N SER A 357 2.93 -15.69 -3.10
CA SER A 357 2.04 -16.50 -3.95
C SER A 357 0.88 -15.71 -4.58
N ARG A 358 0.26 -14.82 -3.79
CA ARG A 358 -0.86 -13.92 -4.15
C ARG A 358 -1.00 -12.87 -3.05
N GLN A 359 -1.90 -11.91 -3.22
CA GLN A 359 -2.22 -10.93 -2.17
C GLN A 359 -2.42 -11.56 -0.78
N GLY A 360 -1.60 -11.13 0.19
CA GLY A 360 -1.67 -11.58 1.59
C GLY A 360 -1.27 -13.04 1.80
N GLY A 361 -0.75 -13.70 0.76
CA GLY A 361 -0.37 -15.11 0.77
C GLY A 361 1.01 -15.36 1.38
N PHE A 362 1.37 -16.64 1.47
CA PHE A 362 2.69 -17.09 1.89
C PHE A 362 3.77 -16.78 0.86
N SER A 363 5.02 -16.80 1.30
CA SER A 363 6.22 -16.69 0.45
C SER A 363 6.81 -18.06 0.12
N VAL A 364 7.40 -18.17 -1.07
CA VAL A 364 8.36 -19.20 -1.45
C VAL A 364 9.74 -18.55 -1.51
N GLU A 365 10.66 -19.03 -0.67
CA GLU A 365 11.96 -18.39 -0.46
C GLU A 365 13.11 -19.35 -0.80
N PRO A 366 14.07 -18.92 -1.63
CA PRO A 366 15.20 -19.77 -1.99
C PRO A 366 16.30 -19.73 -0.92
N PHE A 367 16.94 -20.88 -0.69
CA PHE A 367 18.20 -21.02 0.04
C PHE A 367 19.09 -22.03 -0.68
N VAL A 368 20.41 -21.89 -0.57
CA VAL A 368 21.36 -22.84 -1.20
C VAL A 368 22.29 -23.43 -0.13
N GLU A 369 22.32 -24.75 0.01
CA GLU A 369 23.32 -25.45 0.82
C GLU A 369 24.54 -25.79 -0.04
N ASP A 370 25.71 -25.28 0.35
CA ASP A 370 27.00 -25.55 -0.31
C ASP A 370 28.01 -26.00 0.75
N GLY A 371 28.51 -27.23 0.63
CA GLY A 371 29.45 -27.80 1.61
C GLY A 371 28.90 -27.88 3.04
N GLY A 372 27.58 -28.03 3.22
CA GLY A 372 26.93 -28.08 4.54
C GLY A 372 26.66 -26.71 5.17
N LYS A 373 27.06 -25.61 4.52
CA LYS A 373 26.70 -24.25 4.91
C LYS A 373 25.44 -23.81 4.16
N LEU A 374 24.48 -23.26 4.87
CA LEU A 374 23.33 -22.57 4.27
C LEU A 374 23.72 -21.17 3.79
N VAL A 375 23.39 -20.85 2.54
CA VAL A 375 23.57 -19.56 1.90
C VAL A 375 22.20 -18.94 1.69
N SER A 376 22.04 -17.70 2.14
CA SER A 376 20.83 -16.90 2.04
C SER A 376 21.07 -15.61 1.23
N TRP A 377 20.05 -14.76 1.13
CA TRP A 377 20.17 -13.42 0.54
C TRP A 377 21.25 -12.56 1.23
N ALA A 378 21.55 -12.83 2.51
CA ALA A 378 22.56 -12.11 3.27
C ALA A 378 24.00 -12.49 2.93
N ASP A 379 24.21 -13.61 2.22
CA ASP A 379 25.53 -14.20 1.94
C ASP A 379 25.98 -13.99 0.49
N VAL A 380 25.19 -13.27 -0.33
CA VAL A 380 25.40 -13.14 -1.77
C VAL A 380 25.30 -11.68 -2.22
N LYS A 381 25.87 -11.38 -3.39
CA LYS A 381 25.56 -10.12 -4.08
C LYS A 381 24.27 -10.30 -4.87
N VAL A 382 23.28 -9.45 -4.63
CA VAL A 382 21.99 -9.50 -5.31
C VAL A 382 21.92 -8.42 -6.40
N THR A 383 21.39 -8.77 -7.57
CA THR A 383 21.09 -7.83 -8.66
C THR A 383 19.76 -8.16 -9.30
N GLN A 384 19.02 -7.14 -9.73
CA GLN A 384 17.70 -7.30 -10.33
C GLN A 384 17.69 -6.89 -11.80
N SER A 385 16.78 -7.45 -12.57
CA SER A 385 16.51 -7.04 -13.95
C SER A 385 15.05 -7.29 -14.34
N LEU A 386 14.60 -6.60 -15.39
CA LEU A 386 13.40 -6.95 -16.14
C LEU A 386 13.81 -7.58 -17.47
N ARG A 387 12.98 -8.53 -17.94
CA ARG A 387 13.16 -9.07 -19.29
C ARG A 387 13.07 -7.95 -20.34
N ASP A 388 14.02 -7.93 -21.26
CA ASP A 388 14.22 -6.87 -22.26
C ASP A 388 14.37 -5.44 -21.68
N GLY A 389 14.62 -5.32 -20.36
CA GLY A 389 14.73 -4.03 -19.67
C GLY A 389 13.42 -3.38 -19.26
N TYR A 390 12.25 -3.89 -19.69
CA TYR A 390 10.96 -3.25 -19.40
C TYR A 390 9.76 -4.20 -19.18
N LEU A 391 9.84 -5.46 -19.61
CA LEU A 391 8.70 -6.38 -19.49
C LEU A 391 8.52 -6.79 -18.02
N PRO A 392 7.28 -6.95 -17.52
CA PRO A 392 6.97 -7.36 -16.14
C PRO A 392 7.23 -8.86 -15.92
N VAL A 393 8.43 -9.31 -16.28
CA VAL A 393 8.99 -10.63 -16.03
C VAL A 393 10.31 -10.37 -15.28
N PRO A 394 10.23 -10.10 -13.96
CA PRO A 394 11.39 -9.76 -13.14
C PRO A 394 12.28 -10.97 -12.88
N THR A 395 13.58 -10.72 -12.84
CA THR A 395 14.61 -11.67 -12.42
C THR A 395 15.43 -11.08 -11.28
N VAL A 396 15.70 -11.90 -10.26
CA VAL A 396 16.66 -11.62 -9.19
C VAL A 396 17.81 -12.61 -9.30
N GLN A 397 19.03 -12.10 -9.46
CA GLN A 397 20.24 -12.91 -9.49
C GLN A 397 20.98 -12.81 -8.16
N TRP A 398 21.24 -13.96 -7.56
CA TRP A 398 22.23 -14.13 -6.50
C TRP A 398 23.56 -14.50 -7.12
N ARG A 399 24.62 -13.78 -6.75
CA ARG A 399 25.98 -14.08 -7.15
C ARG A 399 26.83 -14.47 -5.95
N HIS A 400 27.16 -15.76 -5.88
CA HIS A 400 28.16 -16.34 -5.00
C HIS A 400 29.49 -16.51 -5.77
N PRO A 401 30.66 -16.60 -5.12
CA PRO A 401 31.95 -16.74 -5.83
C PRO A 401 32.04 -17.95 -6.77
N SER A 402 31.29 -19.02 -6.50
CA SER A 402 31.36 -20.28 -7.26
C SER A 402 30.11 -20.61 -8.08
N TRP A 403 29.01 -19.89 -7.90
CA TRP A 403 27.75 -20.17 -8.59
C TRP A 403 26.85 -18.93 -8.61
N THR A 404 25.84 -18.94 -9.49
CA THR A 404 24.73 -17.97 -9.44
C THR A 404 23.40 -18.68 -9.34
N LEU A 405 22.41 -18.03 -8.73
CA LEU A 405 21.00 -18.45 -8.75
C LEU A 405 20.18 -17.31 -9.35
N ASP A 406 19.54 -17.54 -10.49
CA ASP A 406 18.57 -16.62 -11.08
C ASP A 406 17.15 -17.07 -10.70
N VAL A 407 16.39 -16.20 -10.04
CA VAL A 407 14.97 -16.39 -9.70
C VAL A 407 14.13 -15.51 -10.60
N THR A 408 13.34 -16.11 -11.49
CA THR A 408 12.47 -15.39 -12.42
C THR A 408 11.01 -15.72 -12.16
N ALA A 409 10.17 -14.71 -12.09
CA ALA A 409 8.73 -14.85 -11.90
C ALA A 409 7.96 -14.30 -13.11
N ALA A 410 6.91 -15.00 -13.53
CA ALA A 410 6.00 -14.56 -14.58
C ALA A 410 4.56 -15.01 -14.26
N ALA A 411 3.55 -14.20 -14.58
CA ALA A 411 2.15 -14.60 -14.46
C ALA A 411 1.58 -14.95 -15.84
N ALA A 412 0.90 -16.10 -15.92
CA ALA A 412 0.28 -16.61 -17.13
C ALA A 412 -1.23 -16.77 -16.93
N GLY A 413 -2.01 -16.58 -18.00
CA GLY A 413 -3.45 -16.81 -18.01
C GLY A 413 -4.26 -15.51 -18.10
N THR A 414 -5.45 -15.51 -17.53
CA THR A 414 -6.39 -14.40 -17.51
C THR A 414 -6.74 -14.02 -16.06
N PRO A 415 -7.36 -12.85 -15.80
CA PRO A 415 -7.78 -12.48 -14.45
C PRO A 415 -8.65 -13.53 -13.74
N ALA A 416 -9.48 -14.27 -14.48
CA ALA A 416 -10.36 -15.29 -13.92
C ALA A 416 -9.68 -16.67 -13.73
N SER A 417 -8.55 -16.91 -14.42
CA SER A 417 -7.80 -18.15 -14.36
C SER A 417 -6.33 -17.87 -14.66
N SER A 418 -5.54 -17.66 -13.60
CA SER A 418 -4.13 -17.29 -13.70
C SER A 418 -3.26 -18.09 -12.76
N GLN A 419 -1.98 -18.17 -13.12
CA GLN A 419 -0.97 -18.90 -12.37
C GLN A 419 0.39 -18.22 -12.46
N LEU A 420 1.15 -18.38 -11.39
CA LEU A 420 2.52 -17.92 -11.26
C LEU A 420 3.47 -19.01 -11.74
N LEU A 421 4.42 -18.61 -12.58
CA LEU A 421 5.51 -19.43 -13.10
C LEU A 421 6.81 -18.98 -12.46
N ALA A 422 7.28 -19.74 -11.46
CA ALA A 422 8.56 -19.50 -10.82
C ALA A 422 9.66 -20.37 -11.47
N ARG A 423 10.76 -19.73 -11.88
CA ARG A 423 11.95 -20.37 -12.45
C ARG A 423 13.15 -20.12 -11.54
N TYR A 424 13.89 -21.18 -11.23
CA TYR A 424 15.13 -21.14 -10.46
C TYR A 424 16.25 -21.74 -11.30
N GLU A 425 17.22 -20.92 -11.74
CA GLU A 425 18.34 -21.37 -12.56
C GLU A 425 19.66 -21.24 -11.81
N LEU A 426 20.28 -22.38 -11.49
CA LEU A 426 21.59 -22.44 -10.87
C LEU A 426 22.66 -22.62 -11.93
N LYS A 427 23.70 -21.78 -11.91
CA LYS A 427 24.85 -21.84 -12.82
C LYS A 427 26.13 -22.03 -12.04
N ASN A 428 26.99 -22.94 -12.49
CA ASN A 428 28.32 -23.14 -11.93
C ASN A 428 29.31 -22.17 -12.57
N LEU A 429 30.06 -21.43 -11.77
CA LEU A 429 31.10 -20.50 -12.27
C LEU A 429 32.49 -21.14 -12.35
N THR A 430 32.62 -22.40 -11.91
CA THR A 430 33.91 -23.09 -11.78
C THR A 430 34.08 -24.17 -12.85
N ALA A 431 35.33 -24.56 -13.09
CA ALA A 431 35.71 -25.64 -13.99
C ALA A 431 35.54 -27.05 -13.38
N ALA A 432 35.13 -27.15 -12.12
CA ALA A 432 34.87 -28.43 -11.44
C ALA A 432 33.36 -28.64 -11.28
N SER A 433 32.90 -29.89 -11.33
CA SER A 433 31.52 -30.22 -10.99
C SER A 433 31.23 -29.85 -9.54
N ARG A 434 30.03 -29.33 -9.26
CA ARG A 434 29.60 -28.93 -7.91
C ARG A 434 28.32 -29.63 -7.50
N LYS A 435 28.26 -30.07 -6.25
CA LYS A 435 27.03 -30.58 -5.63
C LYS A 435 26.46 -29.52 -4.70
N LEU A 436 25.25 -29.06 -4.98
CA LEU A 436 24.53 -28.07 -4.18
C LEU A 436 23.18 -28.66 -3.75
N LYS A 437 22.56 -28.10 -2.72
CA LYS A 437 21.13 -28.31 -2.47
C LYS A 437 20.39 -26.99 -2.60
N LEU A 438 19.39 -26.94 -3.46
CA LEU A 438 18.42 -25.83 -3.45
C LEU A 438 17.31 -26.19 -2.47
N VAL A 439 17.01 -25.30 -1.53
CA VAL A 439 15.87 -25.42 -0.63
C VAL A 439 14.89 -24.31 -0.99
N LEU A 440 13.68 -24.69 -1.36
CA LEU A 440 12.55 -23.77 -1.51
C LEU A 440 11.70 -23.86 -0.25
N ALA A 441 11.77 -22.83 0.58
CA ALA A 441 11.04 -22.75 1.84
C ALA A 441 9.70 -22.06 1.62
N VAL A 442 8.61 -22.69 2.07
CA VAL A 442 7.26 -22.10 2.08
C VAL A 442 6.96 -21.63 3.49
N ARG A 443 6.79 -20.33 3.67
CA ARG A 443 6.86 -19.69 5.00
C ARG A 443 5.72 -18.72 5.25
N PRO A 444 5.35 -18.48 6.53
CA PRO A 444 4.21 -17.65 6.91
C PRO A 444 4.51 -16.15 6.80
N PHE A 445 5.24 -15.75 5.75
CA PHE A 445 5.67 -14.39 5.49
C PHE A 445 5.11 -13.89 4.17
N GLN A 446 4.72 -12.63 4.15
CA GLN A 446 4.46 -11.88 2.92
C GLN A 446 5.78 -11.29 2.41
N VAL A 447 5.87 -11.04 1.09
CA VAL A 447 6.92 -10.17 0.54
C VAL A 447 6.63 -8.72 0.90
N ASN A 448 5.34 -8.34 0.95
CA ASN A 448 4.89 -7.07 1.52
C ASN A 448 5.24 -7.02 3.02
N ALA A 449 6.14 -6.14 3.44
CA ALA A 449 6.73 -6.17 4.80
C ALA A 449 5.82 -5.60 5.91
N PRO A 450 6.09 -5.86 7.21
CA PRO A 450 5.23 -5.43 8.32
C PRO A 450 4.91 -3.93 8.38
N ARG A 451 5.87 -3.06 8.02
CA ARG A 451 5.70 -1.60 8.03
C ARG A 451 4.86 -1.07 6.86
N GLN A 452 4.44 -1.93 5.94
CA GLN A 452 3.61 -1.58 4.79
C GLN A 452 2.14 -1.75 5.15
N PHE A 453 1.64 -0.81 5.95
CA PHE A 453 0.30 -0.84 6.49
C PHE A 453 -0.39 0.51 6.33
N LEU A 454 -1.45 0.51 5.53
CA LEU A 454 -2.49 1.56 5.53
C LEU A 454 -3.82 0.99 6.02
N ASN A 455 -4.27 -0.12 5.42
CA ASN A 455 -5.53 -0.79 5.77
C ASN A 455 -5.38 -2.30 6.05
N THR A 456 -4.43 -2.98 5.41
CA THR A 456 -4.16 -4.41 5.57
C THR A 456 -2.67 -4.60 5.86
N PRO A 457 -2.29 -5.20 7.00
CA PRO A 457 -0.88 -5.27 7.38
C PRO A 457 -0.14 -6.29 6.51
N GLY A 458 1.05 -5.89 6.03
CA GLY A 458 2.04 -6.81 5.49
C GLY A 458 2.73 -7.63 6.59
N GLY A 459 3.70 -8.46 6.22
CA GLY A 459 4.58 -9.19 7.11
C GLY A 459 4.16 -10.64 7.33
N PHE A 460 3.15 -10.86 8.16
CA PHE A 460 2.69 -12.20 8.54
C PHE A 460 1.58 -12.71 7.60
N SER A 461 1.64 -13.98 7.20
CA SER A 461 0.59 -14.69 6.49
C SER A 461 0.38 -16.06 7.13
N ALA A 462 -0.83 -16.31 7.66
CA ALA A 462 -1.08 -17.49 8.47
C ALA A 462 -1.01 -18.79 7.65
N ILE A 463 -0.20 -19.73 8.13
CA ILE A 463 -0.14 -21.13 7.70
C ILE A 463 -0.45 -22.01 8.90
N ASN A 464 -1.68 -22.49 8.98
CA ASN A 464 -2.13 -23.40 10.03
C ASN A 464 -1.93 -24.86 9.63
N ASP A 465 -2.19 -25.20 8.37
CA ASP A 465 -2.11 -26.57 7.90
C ASP A 465 -1.20 -26.68 6.68
N LEU A 466 -0.43 -27.77 6.63
CA LEU A 466 0.40 -28.14 5.49
C LEU A 466 0.17 -29.60 5.16
N ALA A 467 0.05 -29.91 3.87
CA ALA A 467 -0.08 -31.29 3.40
C ALA A 467 0.73 -31.50 2.11
N TRP A 468 1.58 -32.53 2.09
CA TRP A 468 2.31 -32.98 0.92
C TRP A 468 1.75 -34.34 0.47
N ASP A 469 1.32 -34.43 -0.80
CA ASP A 469 0.67 -35.62 -1.37
C ASP A 469 1.59 -36.44 -2.32
N GLY A 470 2.89 -36.14 -2.34
CA GLY A 470 3.85 -36.74 -3.27
C GLY A 470 4.01 -35.99 -4.60
N LYS A 471 3.15 -35.01 -4.89
CA LYS A 471 3.16 -34.20 -6.12
C LYS A 471 3.12 -32.71 -5.85
N ALA A 472 2.29 -32.26 -4.92
CA ALA A 472 2.07 -30.86 -4.59
C ALA A 472 2.07 -30.64 -3.08
N LEU A 473 2.49 -29.44 -2.69
CA LEU A 473 2.29 -28.96 -1.32
C LEU A 473 0.99 -28.16 -1.29
N THR A 474 0.05 -28.57 -0.44
CA THR A 474 -1.16 -27.83 -0.09
C THR A 474 -0.91 -27.04 1.19
N ILE A 475 -1.31 -25.77 1.17
CA ILE A 475 -1.16 -24.81 2.27
C ILE A 475 -2.57 -24.43 2.70
N ASN A 476 -2.86 -24.60 3.99
CA ASN A 476 -4.20 -24.56 4.56
C ASN A 476 -5.12 -25.55 3.83
N SER A 477 -6.06 -25.07 3.01
CA SER A 477 -7.01 -25.94 2.30
C SER A 477 -7.14 -25.67 0.80
N ASP A 478 -6.71 -24.50 0.31
CA ASP A 478 -6.99 -24.02 -1.04
C ASP A 478 -5.72 -23.72 -1.85
N ALA A 479 -4.67 -23.20 -1.21
CA ALA A 479 -3.46 -22.76 -1.90
C ALA A 479 -2.49 -23.92 -2.14
N LYS A 480 -1.83 -23.93 -3.29
CA LYS A 480 -0.95 -25.02 -3.71
C LYS A 480 0.35 -24.55 -4.34
N VAL A 481 1.42 -25.31 -4.11
CA VAL A 481 2.69 -25.21 -4.83
C VAL A 481 2.92 -26.51 -5.58
N TYR A 482 2.97 -26.42 -6.91
CA TYR A 482 3.27 -27.54 -7.81
C TYR A 482 4.72 -27.45 -8.26
N PRO A 483 5.66 -28.16 -7.60
CA PRO A 483 7.02 -28.25 -8.11
C PRO A 483 7.00 -29.01 -9.46
N LEU A 484 7.67 -28.45 -10.46
CA LEU A 484 7.76 -29.10 -11.77
C LEU A 484 8.64 -30.34 -11.63
N GLU A 485 9.84 -30.17 -11.09
CA GLU A 485 10.73 -31.26 -10.74
C GLU A 485 10.37 -31.84 -9.38
N ARG A 486 10.48 -33.17 -9.21
CA ARG A 486 10.23 -33.78 -7.92
C ARG A 486 11.38 -33.40 -6.95
N PRO A 487 11.10 -32.81 -5.78
CA PRO A 487 12.13 -32.57 -4.78
C PRO A 487 12.69 -33.90 -4.26
N ALA A 488 13.95 -33.92 -3.80
CA ALA A 488 14.53 -35.11 -3.19
C ALA A 488 13.88 -35.42 -1.82
N SER A 489 13.59 -34.37 -1.04
CA SER A 489 12.91 -34.49 0.25
C SER A 489 11.99 -33.31 0.53
N VAL A 490 10.97 -33.56 1.38
CA VAL A 490 10.03 -32.56 1.87
C VAL A 490 9.99 -32.63 3.40
N ALA A 491 10.10 -31.47 4.05
CA ALA A 491 9.91 -31.32 5.49
C ALA A 491 8.77 -30.34 5.76
N LEU A 492 7.95 -30.65 6.76
CA LEU A 492 6.86 -29.82 7.27
C LEU A 492 7.08 -29.66 8.78
N ALA A 493 6.90 -28.46 9.33
CA ALA A 493 7.15 -28.15 10.73
C ALA A 493 6.16 -27.09 11.24
N SER A 494 5.73 -27.21 12.49
CA SER A 494 5.18 -26.08 13.25
C SER A 494 6.30 -25.11 13.63
N PHE A 495 5.95 -23.90 14.05
CA PHE A 495 6.90 -22.90 14.53
C PHE A 495 7.75 -23.41 15.69
N ASP A 496 7.13 -24.10 16.65
CA ASP A 496 7.81 -24.65 17.84
C ASP A 496 8.82 -25.76 17.49
N ALA A 497 8.64 -26.41 16.33
CA ALA A 497 9.61 -27.36 15.80
C ALA A 497 10.77 -26.68 15.03
N GLY A 498 10.67 -25.38 14.78
CA GLY A 498 11.63 -24.53 14.08
C GLY A 498 11.17 -24.09 12.69
N LEU A 499 11.49 -22.84 12.32
CA LEU A 499 11.13 -22.20 11.05
C LEU A 499 12.21 -22.48 9.97
N LEU A 500 12.17 -23.66 9.34
CA LEU A 500 13.33 -24.27 8.66
C LEU A 500 13.79 -23.54 7.38
N PRO A 501 15.05 -23.06 7.32
CA PRO A 501 16.16 -23.80 6.66
C PRO A 501 17.52 -23.63 7.39
N GLY A 502 18.47 -24.59 7.54
CA GLY A 502 18.53 -26.04 7.34
C GLY A 502 19.70 -26.66 8.14
N GLY A 503 19.40 -27.55 9.09
CA GLY A 503 20.36 -28.39 9.85
C GLY A 503 19.81 -29.04 11.13
N ALA A 504 19.11 -30.18 11.00
CA ALA A 504 18.95 -31.28 11.98
C ALA A 504 18.69 -30.97 13.48
N GLY A 505 17.71 -30.12 13.81
CA GLY A 505 17.00 -30.28 15.10
C GLY A 505 16.26 -31.63 15.09
N ALA A 506 16.49 -32.48 16.09
CA ALA A 506 16.12 -33.91 16.11
C ALA A 506 14.60 -34.23 16.02
N ALA A 507 13.72 -33.25 15.81
CA ALA A 507 12.27 -33.42 15.77
C ALA A 507 11.65 -33.37 14.35
N THR A 508 12.25 -32.67 13.38
CA THR A 508 11.71 -32.56 12.01
C THR A 508 12.48 -33.47 11.04
N SER A 509 12.07 -34.73 10.90
CA SER A 509 12.70 -35.64 9.95
C SER A 509 12.40 -35.21 8.51
N ARG A 510 13.43 -34.76 7.76
CA ARG A 510 13.38 -34.68 6.29
C ARG A 510 13.06 -36.09 5.78
N ALA A 511 11.93 -36.25 5.10
CA ALA A 511 11.53 -37.53 4.52
C ALA A 511 11.67 -37.48 2.99
N PRO A 512 11.93 -38.63 2.34
CA PRO A 512 11.83 -38.73 0.88
C PRO A 512 10.50 -38.15 0.38
N SER A 513 10.52 -37.41 -0.74
CA SER A 513 9.32 -36.76 -1.27
C SER A 513 8.22 -37.73 -1.72
N THR A 514 8.47 -39.04 -1.72
CA THR A 514 7.47 -40.08 -2.01
C THR A 514 6.54 -40.37 -0.84
N ILE A 515 6.86 -39.85 0.35
CA ILE A 515 6.09 -40.09 1.57
C ILE A 515 5.14 -38.91 1.79
N GLU A 516 3.85 -39.19 1.87
CA GLU A 516 2.83 -38.20 2.22
C GLU A 516 3.00 -37.72 3.66
N ARG A 517 2.76 -36.42 3.91
CA ARG A 517 2.93 -35.82 5.23
C ARG A 517 1.95 -34.68 5.47
N THR A 518 1.61 -34.46 6.73
CA THR A 518 0.87 -33.28 7.18
C THR A 518 1.56 -32.63 8.37
N ALA A 519 1.29 -31.35 8.59
CA ALA A 519 1.64 -30.62 9.80
C ALA A 519 0.54 -29.61 10.13
N HIS A 520 0.35 -29.38 11.44
CA HIS A 520 -0.61 -28.42 11.97
C HIS A 520 0.09 -27.49 12.96
N ASP A 521 -0.27 -26.21 12.96
CA ASP A 521 0.22 -25.19 13.89
C ASP A 521 -0.90 -24.21 14.28
N ASP A 522 -1.26 -24.25 15.57
CA ASP A 522 -2.27 -23.37 16.17
C ASP A 522 -1.90 -21.88 16.09
N THR A 523 -0.61 -21.55 15.94
CA THR A 523 -0.14 -20.17 15.82
C THR A 523 -0.26 -19.61 14.40
N GLY A 524 -0.50 -20.47 13.41
CA GLY A 524 -0.46 -20.10 12.01
C GLY A 524 0.95 -19.81 11.48
N MET A 525 2.00 -20.32 12.13
CA MET A 525 3.40 -20.09 11.73
C MET A 525 4.09 -21.36 11.21
N ALA A 526 3.33 -22.33 10.69
CA ALA A 526 3.92 -23.53 10.11
C ALA A 526 4.76 -23.19 8.87
N SER A 527 5.75 -24.04 8.57
CA SER A 527 6.63 -23.90 7.43
C SER A 527 6.93 -25.23 6.74
N ALA A 528 7.27 -25.17 5.45
CA ALA A 528 7.71 -26.32 4.67
C ALA A 528 9.04 -26.04 3.96
N ALA A 529 9.79 -27.09 3.66
CA ALA A 529 11.02 -27.02 2.88
C ALA A 529 11.05 -28.13 1.81
N LEU A 530 11.10 -27.74 0.54
CA LEU A 530 11.30 -28.63 -0.60
C LEU A 530 12.78 -28.59 -0.98
N THR A 531 13.49 -29.71 -0.81
CA THR A 531 14.94 -29.78 -1.03
C THR A 531 15.26 -30.54 -2.32
N TYR A 532 16.06 -29.92 -3.20
CA TYR A 532 16.55 -30.48 -4.45
C TYR A 532 18.05 -30.71 -4.35
N GLU A 533 18.51 -31.93 -4.61
CA GLU A 533 19.94 -32.24 -4.72
C GLU A 533 20.40 -32.06 -6.17
N ILE A 534 21.36 -31.17 -6.39
CA ILE A 534 21.72 -30.69 -7.72
C ILE A 534 23.20 -30.95 -7.95
N THR A 535 23.53 -31.66 -9.04
CA THR A 535 24.90 -31.75 -9.54
C THR A 535 25.03 -30.82 -10.73
N LEU A 536 25.77 -29.73 -10.56
CA LEU A 536 26.07 -28.77 -11.62
C LEU A 536 27.34 -29.18 -12.36
N PRO A 537 27.30 -29.40 -13.69
CA PRO A 537 28.51 -29.61 -14.49
C PRO A 537 29.47 -28.41 -14.43
N PRO A 538 30.75 -28.59 -14.76
CA PRO A 538 31.68 -27.48 -15.00
C PRO A 538 31.05 -26.45 -15.95
N HIS A 539 30.96 -25.19 -15.52
CA HIS A 539 30.33 -24.10 -16.29
C HIS A 539 28.88 -24.37 -16.77
N GLY A 540 28.22 -25.42 -16.26
CA GLY A 540 26.88 -25.82 -16.65
C GLY A 540 25.80 -25.17 -15.79
N SER A 541 24.55 -25.35 -16.20
CA SER A 541 23.39 -24.89 -15.45
C SER A 541 22.33 -25.98 -15.25
N VAL A 542 21.50 -25.81 -14.23
CA VAL A 542 20.29 -26.60 -13.98
C VAL A 542 19.14 -25.63 -13.73
N VAL A 543 18.01 -25.91 -14.38
CA VAL A 543 16.76 -25.15 -14.24
C VAL A 543 15.75 -25.99 -13.49
N LEU A 544 15.16 -25.41 -12.46
CA LEU A 544 14.02 -25.95 -11.72
C LEU A 544 12.85 -24.97 -11.82
N GLY A 545 11.64 -25.45 -11.62
CA GLY A 545 10.46 -24.59 -11.63
C GLY A 545 9.37 -25.01 -10.65
N ALA A 546 8.48 -24.06 -10.36
CA ALA A 546 7.25 -24.30 -9.62
C ALA A 546 6.10 -23.48 -10.23
N VAL A 547 4.90 -24.04 -10.17
CA VAL A 547 3.66 -23.38 -10.57
C VAL A 547 2.78 -23.18 -9.34
N LEU A 548 2.28 -21.96 -9.15
CA LEU A 548 1.35 -21.64 -8.07
C LEU A 548 0.07 -21.06 -8.68
N PRO A 549 -1.12 -21.66 -8.47
CA PRO A 549 -2.37 -21.07 -8.90
C PRO A 549 -2.62 -19.74 -8.18
N MET A 550 -2.98 -18.70 -8.94
CA MET A 550 -3.28 -17.36 -8.41
C MET A 550 -4.80 -17.10 -8.41
N ALA A 551 -5.47 -17.50 -9.48
CA ALA A 551 -6.91 -17.34 -9.66
C ALA A 551 -7.51 -18.56 -10.38
N GLY A 552 -8.74 -18.93 -10.03
CA GLY A 552 -9.44 -20.07 -10.63
C GLY A 552 -8.79 -21.43 -10.31
N GLY A 553 -9.41 -22.52 -10.76
CA GLY A 553 -8.91 -23.89 -10.60
C GLY A 553 -7.80 -24.26 -11.61
N ALA A 554 -6.84 -23.36 -11.84
CA ALA A 554 -5.76 -23.60 -12.78
C ALA A 554 -4.84 -24.72 -12.26
N GLU A 555 -4.88 -25.89 -12.90
CA GLU A 555 -3.99 -27.03 -12.63
C GLU A 555 -3.00 -27.18 -13.79
N ALA A 556 -2.02 -26.29 -13.94
CA ALA A 556 -1.05 -26.50 -15.01
C ALA A 556 -0.06 -27.61 -14.64
N HIS A 557 -0.11 -28.66 -15.45
CA HIS A 557 0.89 -29.71 -15.48
C HIS A 557 1.86 -29.45 -16.64
N ALA A 558 3.16 -29.43 -16.35
CA ALA A 558 4.18 -29.53 -17.38
C ALA A 558 4.26 -30.98 -17.89
N PRO A 559 4.40 -31.22 -19.21
CA PRO A 559 4.57 -32.56 -19.75
C PRO A 559 5.82 -33.24 -19.16
N GLU A 560 5.71 -34.53 -18.85
CA GLU A 560 6.81 -35.32 -18.29
C GLU A 560 8.01 -35.36 -19.24
N GLY A 561 9.22 -35.20 -18.71
CA GLY A 561 10.47 -35.22 -19.49
C GLY A 561 10.85 -33.92 -20.22
N ALA A 562 10.01 -32.87 -20.22
CA ALA A 562 10.30 -31.61 -20.94
C ALA A 562 9.99 -30.33 -20.13
N ARG A 563 10.08 -30.40 -18.80
CA ARG A 563 9.61 -29.37 -17.86
C ARG A 563 10.32 -28.02 -17.98
N ALA A 564 11.65 -28.00 -17.97
CA ALA A 564 12.42 -26.76 -18.16
C ALA A 564 12.16 -26.10 -19.53
N ALA A 565 12.03 -26.91 -20.59
CA ALA A 565 11.70 -26.43 -21.93
C ALA A 565 10.26 -25.87 -21.99
N TRP A 566 9.30 -26.53 -21.33
CA TRP A 566 7.92 -26.03 -21.20
C TRP A 566 7.89 -24.68 -20.47
N LEU A 567 8.54 -24.57 -19.31
CA LEU A 567 8.60 -23.33 -18.54
C LEU A 567 9.20 -22.18 -19.34
N THR A 568 10.26 -22.47 -20.11
CA THR A 568 10.90 -21.49 -21.00
C THR A 568 9.93 -21.02 -22.09
N ARG A 569 9.18 -21.93 -22.72
CA ARG A 569 8.17 -21.57 -23.72
C ARG A 569 7.02 -20.75 -23.14
N GLU A 570 6.54 -21.08 -21.94
CA GLU A 570 5.47 -20.30 -21.29
C GLU A 570 5.94 -18.90 -20.88
N GLN A 571 7.16 -18.76 -20.35
CA GLN A 571 7.73 -17.44 -20.06
C GLN A 571 8.00 -16.62 -21.33
N GLU A 572 8.32 -17.25 -22.46
CA GLU A 572 8.39 -16.57 -23.77
C GLU A 572 7.01 -16.13 -24.25
N ARG A 573 5.99 -16.97 -24.08
CA ARG A 573 4.61 -16.62 -24.43
C ARG A 573 4.13 -15.41 -23.63
N VAL A 574 4.33 -15.42 -22.30
CA VAL A 574 4.03 -14.27 -21.44
C VAL A 574 4.79 -13.01 -21.88
N ALA A 575 6.07 -13.14 -22.22
CA ALA A 575 6.86 -12.02 -22.73
C ALA A 575 6.28 -11.45 -24.03
N ASN A 576 5.90 -12.30 -24.98
CA ASN A 576 5.29 -11.88 -26.26
C ASN A 576 3.91 -11.22 -26.09
N ASP A 577 3.10 -11.74 -25.16
CA ASP A 577 1.80 -11.15 -24.84
C ASP A 577 1.98 -9.71 -24.30
N TRP A 578 2.94 -9.51 -23.39
CA TRP A 578 3.30 -8.19 -22.90
C TRP A 578 3.93 -7.30 -23.98
N ARG A 579 4.83 -7.79 -24.82
CA ARG A 579 5.40 -7.00 -25.94
C ARG A 579 4.31 -6.47 -26.86
N THR A 580 3.34 -7.30 -27.21
CA THR A 580 2.21 -6.93 -28.08
C THR A 580 1.38 -5.81 -27.46
N ARG A 581 1.13 -5.91 -26.15
CA ARG A 581 0.29 -4.95 -25.43
C ARG A 581 1.00 -3.62 -25.16
N LEU A 582 2.29 -3.65 -24.80
CA LEU A 582 3.04 -2.46 -24.38
C LEU A 582 3.63 -1.65 -25.55
N ASN A 583 3.77 -2.24 -26.73
CA ASN A 583 4.39 -1.59 -27.90
C ASN A 583 3.36 -1.09 -28.93
N GLN A 584 2.12 -0.77 -28.53
CA GLN A 584 1.15 -0.13 -29.43
C GLN A 584 1.57 1.29 -29.84
N VAL A 585 2.22 2.01 -28.91
CA VAL A 585 2.96 3.25 -29.18
C VAL A 585 4.44 2.90 -29.07
N THR A 586 5.23 3.30 -30.07
CA THR A 586 6.67 3.01 -30.07
C THR A 586 7.50 4.27 -30.10
N LEU A 587 8.57 4.25 -29.30
CA LEU A 587 9.59 5.29 -29.23
C LEU A 587 10.90 4.70 -29.76
N ARG A 588 11.46 5.32 -30.79
CA ARG A 588 12.85 5.11 -31.22
C ARG A 588 13.69 6.20 -30.57
N MET A 589 14.60 5.79 -29.68
CA MET A 589 15.42 6.71 -28.90
C MET A 589 16.91 6.45 -29.15
N PRO A 590 17.76 7.49 -29.05
CA PRO A 590 19.20 7.26 -28.87
C PRO A 590 19.45 6.59 -27.51
N PRO A 591 20.64 5.99 -27.27
CA PRO A 591 20.94 5.30 -26.01
C PRO A 591 20.63 6.11 -24.75
N ALA A 592 20.90 7.42 -24.77
CA ALA A 592 20.63 8.32 -23.65
C ALA A 592 19.13 8.50 -23.32
N GLY A 593 18.22 8.22 -24.27
CA GLY A 593 16.77 8.28 -24.07
C GLY A 593 16.10 6.92 -23.88
N GLN A 594 16.86 5.82 -23.93
CA GLN A 594 16.30 4.47 -23.89
C GLN A 594 15.59 4.18 -22.56
N HIS A 595 16.15 4.65 -21.44
CA HIS A 595 15.55 4.48 -20.12
C HIS A 595 14.15 5.11 -20.00
N MET A 596 13.91 6.23 -20.69
CA MET A 596 12.58 6.86 -20.73
C MET A 596 11.55 5.95 -21.43
N ALA A 597 11.94 5.36 -22.57
CA ALA A 597 11.07 4.46 -23.32
C ALA A 597 10.81 3.15 -22.56
N ASP A 598 11.80 2.61 -21.87
CA ASP A 598 11.66 1.40 -21.05
C ASP A 598 10.75 1.66 -19.84
N THR A 599 10.98 2.77 -19.13
CA THR A 599 10.14 3.16 -18.00
C THR A 599 8.70 3.47 -18.41
N LEU A 600 8.48 4.01 -19.62
CA LEU A 600 7.12 4.24 -20.15
C LEU A 600 6.36 2.92 -20.32
N ARG A 601 7.04 1.91 -20.87
CA ARG A 601 6.45 0.57 -21.08
C ARG A 601 6.23 -0.16 -19.76
N SER A 602 7.17 -0.09 -18.82
CA SER A 602 6.99 -0.65 -17.48
C SER A 602 5.84 0.03 -16.74
N SER A 603 5.74 1.37 -16.79
CA SER A 603 4.64 2.13 -16.18
C SER A 603 3.28 1.74 -16.74
N LEU A 604 3.16 1.49 -18.05
CA LEU A 604 1.93 0.97 -18.64
C LEU A 604 1.62 -0.44 -18.11
N ALA A 605 2.63 -1.32 -18.02
CA ALA A 605 2.45 -2.65 -17.43
C ALA A 605 1.97 -2.57 -15.98
N HIS A 606 2.51 -1.65 -15.18
CA HIS A 606 2.11 -1.42 -13.79
C HIS A 606 0.62 -1.07 -13.70
N ILE A 607 0.14 -0.07 -14.46
CA ILE A 607 -1.28 0.31 -14.52
C ILE A 607 -2.17 -0.88 -14.89
N LEU A 608 -1.75 -1.70 -15.85
CA LEU A 608 -2.51 -2.84 -16.32
C LEU A 608 -2.57 -3.97 -15.28
N MET A 609 -1.48 -4.22 -14.56
CA MET A 609 -1.42 -5.26 -13.52
C MET A 609 -2.13 -4.84 -12.23
N THR A 610 -2.13 -3.56 -11.84
CA THR A 610 -2.78 -3.10 -10.60
C THR A 610 -4.30 -3.04 -10.73
N ARG A 611 -4.84 -2.93 -11.95
CA ARG A 611 -6.27 -2.93 -12.21
C ARG A 611 -6.96 -4.21 -11.72
N GLU A 612 -8.14 -4.08 -11.11
CA GLU A 612 -9.01 -5.19 -10.67
C GLU A 612 -10.29 -5.18 -11.52
N GLY A 613 -10.41 -6.08 -12.49
CA GLY A 613 -11.53 -6.01 -13.44
C GLY A 613 -11.54 -4.64 -14.14
N ALA A 614 -12.63 -3.88 -14.07
CA ALA A 614 -12.66 -2.52 -14.64
C ALA A 614 -12.02 -1.44 -13.72
N ALA A 615 -11.85 -1.73 -12.42
CA ALA A 615 -11.42 -0.75 -11.43
C ALA A 615 -9.93 -0.43 -11.55
N LEU A 616 -9.60 0.83 -11.87
CA LEU A 616 -8.23 1.33 -11.86
C LEU A 616 -7.81 1.68 -10.43
N GLN A 617 -6.71 1.09 -9.97
CA GLN A 617 -6.22 1.24 -8.58
C GLN A 617 -4.74 1.62 -8.60
N PRO A 618 -4.27 2.47 -7.67
CA PRO A 618 -2.85 2.80 -7.54
C PRO A 618 -2.00 1.60 -7.11
N GLY A 619 -2.57 0.63 -6.42
CA GLY A 619 -1.83 -0.56 -6.07
C GLY A 619 -2.71 -1.68 -5.55
N THR A 620 -2.08 -2.82 -5.28
CA THR A 620 -2.75 -4.08 -4.98
C THR A 620 -2.60 -4.50 -3.51
N ARG A 621 -1.97 -3.69 -2.65
CA ARG A 621 -1.82 -3.96 -1.21
C ARG A 621 -2.43 -2.81 -0.40
N SER A 622 -1.65 -1.77 -0.11
CA SER A 622 -2.05 -0.63 0.72
C SER A 622 -3.14 0.21 0.06
N TYR A 623 -3.10 0.34 -1.27
CA TYR A 623 -3.98 1.21 -2.07
C TYR A 623 -5.02 0.44 -2.88
N ARG A 624 -5.58 -0.64 -2.32
CA ARG A 624 -6.63 -1.43 -2.99
C ARG A 624 -8.01 -0.74 -2.96
N ARG A 625 -8.08 0.46 -3.52
CA ARG A 625 -9.30 1.23 -3.79
C ARG A 625 -9.12 1.95 -5.12
N SER A 626 -10.23 2.30 -5.74
CA SER A 626 -10.22 3.10 -6.96
C SER A 626 -10.64 4.52 -6.63
N TRP A 627 -9.69 5.45 -6.54
CA TRP A 627 -10.01 6.87 -6.47
C TRP A 627 -10.30 7.41 -7.87
N ILE A 628 -11.33 8.26 -8.00
CA ILE A 628 -11.69 8.86 -9.30
C ILE A 628 -10.57 9.77 -9.82
N ARG A 629 -9.83 10.43 -8.92
CA ARG A 629 -8.62 11.20 -9.22
C ARG A 629 -7.61 10.39 -10.01
N ASP A 630 -7.19 9.27 -9.43
CA ASP A 630 -6.17 8.40 -9.99
C ASP A 630 -6.69 7.77 -11.28
N GLY A 631 -7.94 7.29 -11.24
CA GLY A 631 -8.61 6.67 -12.38
C GLY A 631 -8.76 7.61 -13.59
N ALA A 632 -9.04 8.90 -13.36
CA ALA A 632 -9.13 9.90 -14.42
C ALA A 632 -7.76 10.14 -15.08
N MET A 633 -6.69 10.29 -14.29
CA MET A 633 -5.33 10.51 -14.79
C MET A 633 -4.73 9.26 -15.46
N MET A 634 -4.96 8.08 -14.85
CA MET A 634 -4.62 6.78 -15.45
C MET A 634 -5.36 6.55 -16.77
N SER A 635 -6.63 6.97 -16.85
CA SER A 635 -7.41 6.87 -18.09
C SER A 635 -6.86 7.76 -19.20
N GLU A 636 -6.43 8.99 -18.90
CA GLU A 636 -5.76 9.86 -19.88
C GLU A 636 -4.47 9.20 -20.41
N ALA A 637 -3.64 8.64 -19.53
CA ALA A 637 -2.44 7.90 -19.89
C ALA A 637 -2.75 6.68 -20.79
N LEU A 638 -3.78 5.90 -20.43
CA LEU A 638 -4.26 4.76 -21.20
C LEU A 638 -4.78 5.18 -22.59
N LEU A 639 -5.53 6.27 -22.68
CA LEU A 639 -6.03 6.81 -23.94
C LEU A 639 -4.87 7.18 -24.88
N ARG A 640 -3.87 7.91 -24.38
CA ARG A 640 -2.67 8.30 -25.14
C ARG A 640 -1.85 7.08 -25.62
N LEU A 641 -1.83 6.00 -24.84
CA LEU A 641 -1.11 4.76 -25.17
C LEU A 641 -1.96 3.72 -25.92
N GLY A 642 -3.14 4.09 -26.42
CA GLY A 642 -3.95 3.21 -27.28
C GLY A 642 -4.81 2.18 -26.56
N GLN A 643 -5.17 2.43 -25.30
CA GLN A 643 -6.00 1.55 -24.47
C GLN A 643 -7.41 2.14 -24.16
N PRO A 644 -8.19 2.62 -25.15
CA PRO A 644 -9.46 3.31 -24.88
C PRO A 644 -10.52 2.43 -24.23
N GLU A 645 -10.54 1.14 -24.53
CA GLU A 645 -11.51 0.20 -23.97
C GLU A 645 -11.37 0.02 -22.46
N ILE A 646 -10.14 0.15 -21.93
CA ILE A 646 -9.90 0.06 -20.49
C ILE A 646 -10.46 1.30 -19.80
N ALA A 647 -10.17 2.49 -20.31
CA ALA A 647 -10.74 3.74 -19.80
C ALA A 647 -12.27 3.77 -19.90
N ALA A 648 -12.84 3.31 -21.02
CA ALA A 648 -14.29 3.22 -21.20
C ALA A 648 -14.92 2.21 -20.23
N GLY A 649 -14.27 1.06 -20.02
CA GLY A 649 -14.67 0.07 -19.02
C GLY A 649 -14.68 0.64 -17.61
N TYR A 650 -13.65 1.42 -17.26
CA TYR A 650 -13.55 2.10 -15.98
C TYR A 650 -14.70 3.09 -15.75
N LEU A 651 -14.97 3.99 -16.71
CA LEU A 651 -16.08 4.95 -16.60
C LEU A 651 -17.44 4.24 -16.42
N ARG A 652 -17.70 3.20 -17.21
CA ARG A 652 -18.95 2.41 -17.10
C ARG A 652 -19.10 1.74 -15.73
N TRP A 653 -18.00 1.34 -15.11
CA TRP A 653 -17.99 0.76 -13.78
C TRP A 653 -18.11 1.81 -12.67
N TYR A 654 -17.43 2.95 -12.78
CA TYR A 654 -17.37 3.97 -11.71
C TYR A 654 -18.63 4.85 -11.65
N ALA A 655 -19.12 5.33 -12.79
CA ALA A 655 -20.22 6.30 -12.84
C ALA A 655 -21.51 5.87 -12.10
N PRO A 656 -21.89 4.58 -12.05
CA PRO A 656 -23.04 4.10 -11.26
C PRO A 656 -22.93 4.30 -9.75
N TYR A 657 -21.73 4.49 -9.19
CA TYR A 657 -21.52 4.72 -7.75
C TYR A 657 -21.81 6.17 -7.32
N GLN A 658 -22.13 7.08 -8.25
CA GLN A 658 -22.56 8.44 -7.93
C GLN A 658 -23.79 8.42 -7.01
N PHE A 659 -23.76 9.21 -5.95
CA PHE A 659 -24.89 9.36 -5.02
C PHE A 659 -26.07 10.07 -5.69
N ASP A 660 -27.28 9.83 -5.18
CA ASP A 660 -28.51 10.43 -5.74
C ASP A 660 -28.52 11.97 -5.70
N SER A 661 -27.72 12.57 -4.81
CA SER A 661 -27.50 14.03 -4.74
C SER A 661 -26.71 14.60 -5.93
N GLY A 662 -26.09 13.74 -6.74
CA GLY A 662 -25.11 14.14 -7.75
C GLY A 662 -23.66 14.12 -7.24
N LYS A 663 -23.44 13.94 -5.93
CA LYS A 663 -22.12 13.78 -5.34
C LYS A 663 -21.39 12.60 -5.97
N VAL A 664 -20.15 12.81 -6.37
CA VAL A 664 -19.26 11.75 -6.86
C VAL A 664 -18.43 11.25 -5.67
N PRO A 665 -18.40 9.94 -5.37
CA PRO A 665 -17.53 9.43 -4.32
C PRO A 665 -16.06 9.67 -4.66
N CYS A 666 -15.23 9.95 -3.65
CA CYS A 666 -13.80 10.12 -3.85
C CYS A 666 -13.11 8.82 -4.27
N CYS A 667 -13.54 7.71 -3.71
CA CYS A 667 -13.12 6.38 -4.12
C CYS A 667 -14.23 5.33 -3.99
N VAL A 668 -14.01 4.20 -4.65
CA VAL A 668 -14.84 3.00 -4.58
C VAL A 668 -13.93 1.81 -4.26
N ASP A 669 -14.33 1.01 -3.27
CA ASP A 669 -13.68 -0.27 -2.96
C ASP A 669 -14.70 -1.39 -2.76
N ARG A 670 -14.26 -2.54 -2.24
CA ARG A 670 -15.13 -3.72 -2.00
C ARG A 670 -16.34 -3.43 -1.08
N ARG A 671 -16.30 -2.35 -0.30
CA ARG A 671 -17.37 -1.89 0.57
C ARG A 671 -18.38 -1.04 -0.20
N GLY A 672 -18.02 -0.50 -1.36
CA GLY A 672 -18.84 0.37 -2.21
C GLY A 672 -18.30 1.79 -2.28
N ALA A 673 -19.18 2.74 -2.57
CA ALA A 673 -18.85 4.17 -2.66
C ALA A 673 -18.45 4.74 -1.30
N ASP A 674 -17.33 5.46 -1.25
CA ASP A 674 -16.89 6.18 -0.06
C ASP A 674 -17.58 7.57 0.03
N PRO A 675 -18.23 7.89 1.16
CA PRO A 675 -18.94 9.16 1.33
C PRO A 675 -18.05 10.32 1.81
N VAL A 676 -16.74 10.13 2.03
CA VAL A 676 -15.86 11.22 2.47
C VAL A 676 -15.85 12.37 1.44
N PRO A 677 -16.01 13.64 1.87
CA PRO A 677 -15.95 14.77 0.95
C PRO A 677 -14.52 15.03 0.43
N GLU A 678 -14.34 14.86 -0.88
CA GLU A 678 -13.23 15.42 -1.67
C GLU A 678 -13.83 16.10 -2.91
N ASN A 679 -13.72 17.43 -2.99
CA ASN A 679 -14.56 18.20 -3.90
C ASN A 679 -14.05 18.22 -5.35
N ASP A 680 -12.82 17.78 -5.59
CA ASP A 680 -12.22 17.52 -6.91
C ASP A 680 -12.93 16.40 -7.71
N SER A 681 -13.48 15.42 -7.01
CA SER A 681 -14.06 14.17 -7.56
C SER A 681 -15.09 14.39 -8.68
N HIS A 682 -15.89 15.44 -8.55
CA HIS A 682 -16.94 15.80 -9.50
C HIS A 682 -16.38 16.21 -10.85
N GLY A 683 -15.36 17.09 -10.83
CA GLY A 683 -14.68 17.55 -12.02
C GLY A 683 -13.93 16.43 -12.73
N GLN A 684 -13.37 15.50 -11.97
CA GLN A 684 -12.62 14.34 -12.49
C GLN A 684 -13.52 13.34 -13.23
N LEU A 685 -14.73 13.07 -12.72
CA LEU A 685 -15.69 12.22 -13.44
C LEU A 685 -16.11 12.83 -14.79
N ILE A 686 -16.40 14.14 -14.80
CA ILE A 686 -16.79 14.85 -16.02
C ILE A 686 -15.61 14.85 -17.01
N PHE A 687 -14.40 15.13 -16.53
CA PHE A 687 -13.17 15.10 -17.33
C PHE A 687 -12.95 13.74 -17.99
N LEU A 688 -13.04 12.64 -17.21
CA LEU A 688 -12.90 11.28 -17.73
C LEU A 688 -13.87 11.00 -18.89
N ALA A 689 -15.14 11.37 -18.74
CA ALA A 689 -16.16 11.19 -19.77
C ALA A 689 -15.88 12.05 -21.02
N ALA A 690 -15.45 13.29 -20.82
CA ALA A 690 -15.12 14.20 -21.91
C ALA A 690 -13.87 13.75 -22.69
N GLU A 691 -12.81 13.33 -22.00
CA GLU A 691 -11.60 12.78 -22.63
C GLU A 691 -11.90 11.52 -23.43
N LEU A 692 -12.72 10.61 -22.90
CA LEU A 692 -13.17 9.44 -23.65
C LEU A 692 -13.85 9.84 -24.95
N TYR A 693 -14.74 10.83 -24.93
CA TYR A 693 -15.37 11.33 -26.16
C TYR A 693 -14.34 11.97 -27.10
N ARG A 694 -13.41 12.79 -26.59
CA ARG A 694 -12.37 13.43 -27.43
C ARG A 694 -11.58 12.40 -28.22
N TYR A 695 -11.20 11.29 -27.60
CA TYR A 695 -10.39 10.24 -28.23
C TYR A 695 -11.20 9.25 -29.09
N THR A 696 -12.44 8.93 -28.72
CA THR A 696 -13.24 7.88 -29.39
C THR A 696 -14.27 8.44 -30.37
N GLN A 697 -14.70 9.69 -30.17
CA GLN A 697 -15.82 10.34 -30.86
C GLN A 697 -17.16 9.57 -30.70
N ASP A 698 -17.29 8.71 -29.68
CA ASP A 698 -18.50 7.94 -29.43
C ASP A 698 -19.57 8.79 -28.74
N LYS A 699 -20.45 9.38 -29.56
CA LYS A 699 -21.57 10.21 -29.10
C LYS A 699 -22.63 9.39 -28.34
N ALA A 700 -22.76 8.09 -28.61
CA ALA A 700 -23.73 7.24 -27.93
C ALA A 700 -23.28 6.95 -26.49
N ALA A 701 -22.00 6.62 -26.29
CA ALA A 701 -21.41 6.48 -24.97
C ALA A 701 -21.49 7.79 -24.16
N LEU A 702 -21.20 8.94 -24.79
CA LEU A 702 -21.33 10.25 -24.15
C LEU A 702 -22.79 10.52 -23.73
N SER A 703 -23.76 10.25 -24.61
CA SER A 703 -25.19 10.41 -24.31
C SER A 703 -25.62 9.57 -23.11
N ALA A 704 -25.09 8.35 -22.99
CA ALA A 704 -25.44 7.43 -21.90
C ALA A 704 -24.96 7.91 -20.52
N VAL A 705 -23.78 8.57 -20.45
CA VAL A 705 -23.22 9.07 -19.20
C VAL A 705 -23.64 10.52 -18.88
N TRP A 706 -24.16 11.26 -19.86
CA TRP A 706 -24.56 12.67 -19.72
C TRP A 706 -25.42 12.98 -18.47
N PRO A 707 -26.44 12.18 -18.10
CA PRO A 707 -27.24 12.46 -16.90
C PRO A 707 -26.41 12.51 -15.61
N ARG A 708 -25.34 11.69 -15.54
CA ARG A 708 -24.41 11.64 -14.39
C ARG A 708 -23.47 12.84 -14.39
N MET A 709 -22.98 13.25 -15.57
CA MET A 709 -22.15 14.44 -15.73
C MET A 709 -22.92 15.70 -15.31
N ASP A 710 -24.15 15.86 -15.79
CA ASP A 710 -24.98 17.02 -15.46
C ASP A 710 -25.38 17.03 -13.97
N ALA A 711 -25.64 15.87 -13.37
CA ALA A 711 -25.88 15.75 -11.93
C ALA A 711 -24.65 16.16 -11.10
N ALA A 712 -23.44 15.77 -11.51
CA ALA A 712 -22.20 16.18 -10.86
C ALA A 712 -22.00 17.70 -10.95
N ALA A 713 -22.21 18.30 -12.13
CA ALA A 713 -22.11 19.75 -12.32
C ALA A 713 -23.15 20.53 -11.49
N ARG A 714 -24.37 19.99 -11.36
CA ARG A 714 -25.42 20.57 -10.49
C ARG A 714 -25.06 20.47 -9.01
N TYR A 715 -24.42 19.39 -8.58
CA TYR A 715 -23.94 19.25 -7.21
C TYR A 715 -22.78 20.21 -6.91
N MET A 716 -21.81 20.32 -7.82
CA MET A 716 -20.74 21.34 -7.74
C MET A 716 -21.32 22.75 -7.61
N GLU A 717 -22.37 23.05 -8.38
CA GLU A 717 -23.07 24.33 -8.27
C GLU A 717 -23.65 24.53 -6.86
N SER A 718 -24.30 23.53 -6.28
CA SER A 718 -24.83 23.65 -4.91
C SER A 718 -23.73 23.89 -3.86
N LEU A 719 -22.57 23.25 -4.05
CA LEU A 719 -21.42 23.39 -3.17
C LEU A 719 -20.84 24.80 -3.25
N ARG A 720 -20.53 25.31 -4.44
CA ARG A 720 -19.97 26.67 -4.54
C ARG A 720 -20.95 27.75 -4.05
N GLN A 721 -22.26 27.53 -4.21
CA GLN A 721 -23.27 28.48 -3.72
C GLN A 721 -23.31 28.52 -2.19
N SER A 722 -22.90 27.45 -1.48
CA SER A 722 -22.77 27.51 -0.01
C SER A 722 -21.68 28.47 0.45
N GLU A 723 -20.69 28.76 -0.42
CA GLU A 723 -19.63 29.72 -0.14
C GLU A 723 -19.89 31.13 -0.69
N ARG A 724 -20.98 31.33 -1.45
CA ARG A 724 -21.41 32.66 -1.94
C ARG A 724 -22.33 33.37 -0.92
N THR A 725 -21.83 33.52 0.30
CA THR A 725 -22.58 34.13 1.40
C THR A 725 -22.11 35.56 1.68
N ALA A 726 -22.97 36.36 2.34
CA ALA A 726 -22.58 37.67 2.83
C ALA A 726 -21.40 37.59 3.83
N ALA A 727 -21.28 36.50 4.59
CA ALA A 727 -20.18 36.27 5.52
C ALA A 727 -18.81 36.19 4.79
N ASN A 728 -18.78 35.55 3.63
CA ASN A 728 -17.56 35.43 2.81
C ASN A 728 -17.28 36.69 1.95
N GLN A 729 -18.10 37.74 2.04
CA GLN A 729 -17.82 39.01 1.35
C GLN A 729 -16.97 39.98 2.20
N THR A 730 -16.70 39.66 3.46
CA THR A 730 -15.80 40.43 4.32
C THR A 730 -14.35 40.35 3.81
N PRO A 731 -13.50 41.38 4.00
CA PRO A 731 -12.10 41.33 3.55
C PRO A 731 -11.33 40.09 4.04
N GLU A 732 -11.58 39.66 5.27
CA GLU A 732 -10.89 38.54 5.91
C GLU A 732 -11.32 37.19 5.35
N ARG A 733 -12.59 37.06 4.94
CA ARG A 733 -13.14 35.80 4.39
C ARG A 733 -13.28 35.82 2.87
N ARG A 734 -12.87 36.91 2.24
CA ARG A 734 -12.91 37.07 0.78
C ARG A 734 -12.24 35.93 0.02
N PRO A 735 -11.13 35.32 0.49
CA PRO A 735 -10.53 34.16 -0.17
C PRO A 735 -11.46 32.95 -0.33
N PHE A 736 -12.52 32.83 0.46
CA PHE A 736 -13.43 31.66 0.40
C PHE A 736 -14.62 31.86 -0.53
N PHE A 737 -14.89 33.11 -0.94
CA PHE A 737 -16.12 33.45 -1.66
C PHE A 737 -16.24 32.74 -3.02
N GLY A 738 -17.23 31.86 -3.14
CA GLY A 738 -17.55 31.17 -4.39
C GLY A 738 -16.62 30.03 -4.78
N LEU A 739 -15.72 29.61 -3.88
CA LEU A 739 -14.94 28.39 -4.04
C LEU A 739 -15.76 27.13 -3.71
N MET A 740 -15.21 25.97 -4.03
CA MET A 740 -15.66 24.71 -3.43
C MET A 740 -15.41 24.76 -1.91
N PRO A 741 -16.34 24.24 -1.07
CA PRO A 741 -16.20 24.30 0.38
C PRO A 741 -15.01 23.46 0.87
N ALA A 742 -14.57 23.74 2.10
CA ALA A 742 -13.45 23.02 2.71
C ALA A 742 -13.64 21.49 2.71
N SER A 743 -12.61 20.76 2.26
CA SER A 743 -12.60 19.30 2.18
C SER A 743 -11.22 18.77 2.59
N ILE A 744 -11.08 17.45 2.79
CA ILE A 744 -9.75 16.87 3.06
C ILE A 744 -8.83 16.89 1.83
N SER A 745 -9.39 17.20 0.64
CA SER A 745 -8.79 17.36 -0.70
C SER A 745 -7.54 16.54 -0.93
N HIS A 746 -7.62 15.52 -1.79
CA HIS A 746 -6.49 14.67 -2.15
C HIS A 746 -5.71 14.09 -0.95
N GLU A 747 -6.39 13.99 0.20
CA GLU A 747 -5.86 13.55 1.50
C GLU A 747 -4.80 14.48 2.13
N GLY A 748 -4.41 15.56 1.44
CA GLY A 748 -3.41 16.53 1.88
C GLY A 748 -3.84 17.39 3.07
N TYR A 749 -5.16 17.51 3.31
CA TYR A 749 -5.74 18.27 4.42
C TYR A 749 -6.60 17.39 5.33
N SER A 750 -6.19 16.14 5.55
CA SER A 750 -6.89 15.17 6.41
C SER A 750 -6.88 15.54 7.90
N GLU A 751 -5.86 16.24 8.39
CA GLU A 751 -5.81 16.76 9.77
C GLU A 751 -6.90 17.81 10.01
N LYS A 752 -7.20 18.63 9.00
CA LYS A 752 -8.23 19.66 9.04
C LYS A 752 -8.64 20.07 7.62
N PRO A 753 -9.92 19.90 7.22
CA PRO A 753 -10.40 20.30 5.90
C PRO A 753 -10.11 21.77 5.55
N MET A 754 -9.73 22.04 4.29
CA MET A 754 -9.36 23.37 3.76
C MET A 754 -9.98 23.65 2.38
N HIS A 755 -10.11 24.93 2.01
CA HIS A 755 -10.49 25.37 0.66
C HIS A 755 -9.29 25.24 -0.29
N SER A 756 -9.13 24.03 -0.83
CA SER A 756 -8.00 23.63 -1.67
C SER A 756 -8.17 24.10 -3.11
N TYR A 757 -7.17 24.79 -3.66
CA TYR A 757 -7.19 25.20 -5.06
C TYR A 757 -7.08 24.00 -6.02
N TRP A 758 -6.63 22.84 -5.54
CA TRP A 758 -6.74 21.57 -6.28
C TRP A 758 -8.19 21.24 -6.63
N ASP A 759 -9.09 21.32 -5.64
CA ASP A 759 -10.52 21.04 -5.83
C ASP A 759 -11.12 22.03 -6.82
N ASP A 760 -10.75 23.31 -6.70
CA ASP A 760 -11.28 24.37 -7.56
C ASP A 760 -10.80 24.26 -9.02
N PHE A 761 -9.53 23.92 -9.28
CA PHE A 761 -9.06 23.74 -10.66
C PHE A 761 -9.71 22.52 -11.32
N TRP A 762 -9.95 21.43 -10.57
CA TRP A 762 -10.75 20.31 -11.07
C TRP A 762 -12.21 20.68 -11.31
N ALA A 763 -12.82 21.46 -10.42
CA ALA A 763 -14.17 21.98 -10.61
C ALA A 763 -14.28 22.86 -11.86
N LEU A 764 -13.32 23.77 -12.08
CA LEU A 764 -13.26 24.58 -13.30
C LEU A 764 -13.12 23.71 -14.55
N ARG A 765 -12.27 22.68 -14.50
CA ARG A 765 -12.15 21.71 -15.60
C ARG A 765 -13.47 20.99 -15.87
N GLY A 766 -14.17 20.56 -14.82
CA GLY A 766 -15.51 19.96 -14.92
C GLY A 766 -16.54 20.87 -15.58
N TYR A 767 -16.60 22.15 -15.21
CA TYR A 767 -17.51 23.09 -15.87
C TYR A 767 -17.20 23.31 -17.35
N LYS A 768 -15.90 23.40 -17.72
CA LYS A 768 -15.46 23.50 -19.12
C LYS A 768 -15.92 22.29 -19.92
N ASP A 769 -15.59 21.10 -19.44
CA ASP A 769 -15.94 19.85 -20.10
C ASP A 769 -17.45 19.65 -20.21
N ALA A 770 -18.21 19.91 -19.15
CA ALA A 770 -19.66 19.76 -19.17
C ALA A 770 -20.32 20.71 -20.18
N ALA A 771 -19.86 21.96 -20.28
CA ALA A 771 -20.36 22.92 -21.25
C ALA A 771 -20.09 22.48 -22.70
N ASP A 772 -18.87 22.02 -22.99
CA ASP A 772 -18.50 21.52 -24.31
C ASP A 772 -19.30 20.27 -24.69
N MET A 773 -19.42 19.31 -23.76
CA MET A 773 -20.16 18.07 -24.01
C MET A 773 -21.66 18.33 -24.21
N ALA A 774 -22.27 19.28 -23.47
CA ALA A 774 -23.65 19.71 -23.71
C ALA A 774 -23.84 20.24 -25.13
N ALA A 775 -22.93 21.09 -25.60
CA ALA A 775 -22.97 21.64 -26.95
C ALA A 775 -22.84 20.55 -28.02
N ILE A 776 -21.92 19.60 -27.83
CA ILE A 776 -21.75 18.42 -28.71
C ILE A 776 -23.00 17.55 -28.78
N LEU A 777 -23.70 17.37 -27.66
CA LEU A 777 -24.95 16.63 -27.57
C LEU A 777 -26.14 17.39 -28.17
N GLY A 778 -26.03 18.71 -28.34
CA GLY A 778 -27.11 19.57 -28.83
C GLY A 778 -28.05 20.09 -27.73
N ASP A 779 -27.66 19.97 -26.46
CA ASP A 779 -28.40 20.51 -25.32
C ASP A 779 -28.01 21.99 -25.09
N GLY A 780 -28.61 22.88 -25.89
CA GLY A 780 -28.30 24.31 -25.85
C GLY A 780 -28.60 24.97 -24.49
N ALA A 781 -29.62 24.50 -23.78
CA ALA A 781 -29.99 25.04 -22.47
C ALA A 781 -28.94 24.67 -21.40
N ALA A 782 -28.51 23.41 -21.37
CA ALA A 782 -27.43 23.00 -20.47
C ALA A 782 -26.11 23.69 -20.84
N ALA A 783 -25.76 23.77 -22.13
CA ALA A 783 -24.53 24.42 -22.60
C ALA A 783 -24.47 25.89 -22.16
N GLN A 784 -25.58 26.63 -22.28
CA GLN A 784 -25.65 28.03 -21.84
C GLN A 784 -25.53 28.16 -20.32
N ARG A 785 -26.27 27.35 -19.55
CA ARG A 785 -26.19 27.35 -18.07
C ARG A 785 -24.78 27.04 -17.59
N LEU A 786 -24.18 25.96 -18.09
CA LEU A 786 -22.86 25.49 -17.69
C LEU A 786 -21.78 26.49 -18.09
N SER A 787 -21.88 27.13 -19.26
CA SER A 787 -20.97 28.21 -19.65
C SER A 787 -21.05 29.41 -18.71
N ALA A 788 -22.25 29.81 -18.31
CA ALA A 788 -22.42 30.92 -17.36
C ALA A 788 -21.85 30.58 -15.97
N GLN A 789 -22.08 29.36 -15.48
CA GLN A 789 -21.53 28.86 -14.22
C GLN A 789 -20.00 28.78 -14.27
N ARG A 790 -19.43 28.23 -15.36
CA ARG A 790 -17.98 28.21 -15.63
C ARG A 790 -17.38 29.61 -15.53
N ASP A 791 -17.96 30.58 -16.23
CA ASP A 791 -17.40 31.92 -16.31
C ASP A 791 -17.51 32.66 -14.97
N GLU A 792 -18.58 32.45 -14.21
CA GLU A 792 -18.71 32.98 -12.85
C GLU A 792 -17.71 32.35 -11.89
N PHE A 793 -17.64 31.01 -11.86
CA PHE A 793 -16.72 30.29 -11.01
C PHE A 793 -15.26 30.63 -11.31
N ARG A 794 -14.89 30.75 -12.59
CA ARG A 794 -13.55 31.22 -12.99
C ARG A 794 -13.27 32.59 -12.36
N ARG A 795 -14.17 33.58 -12.49
CA ARG A 795 -13.96 34.91 -11.90
C ARG A 795 -13.78 34.86 -10.38
N ASP A 796 -14.59 34.07 -9.69
CA ASP A 796 -14.49 33.90 -8.23
C ASP A 796 -13.15 33.26 -7.83
N LEU A 797 -12.73 32.19 -8.52
CA LEU A 797 -11.46 31.50 -8.29
C LEU A 797 -10.26 32.44 -8.43
N TYR A 798 -10.19 33.23 -9.50
CA TYR A 798 -9.09 34.18 -9.70
C TYR A 798 -9.12 35.34 -8.68
N ALA A 799 -10.32 35.80 -8.28
CA ALA A 799 -10.45 36.80 -7.22
C ALA A 799 -10.01 36.24 -5.86
N SER A 800 -10.31 34.97 -5.58
CA SER A 800 -9.85 34.25 -4.41
C SER A 800 -8.33 34.11 -4.40
N LEU A 801 -7.71 33.63 -5.49
CA LEU A 801 -6.25 33.51 -5.59
C LEU A 801 -5.56 34.86 -5.32
N ALA A 802 -6.06 35.95 -5.89
CA ALA A 802 -5.54 37.29 -5.64
C ALA A 802 -5.73 37.73 -4.17
N ALA A 803 -6.88 37.41 -3.56
CA ALA A 803 -7.14 37.74 -2.15
C ALA A 803 -6.27 36.92 -1.19
N SER A 804 -6.11 35.61 -1.43
CA SER A 804 -5.28 34.71 -0.62
C SER A 804 -3.81 35.10 -0.68
N THR A 805 -3.27 35.33 -1.88
CA THR A 805 -1.89 35.78 -2.06
C THR A 805 -1.61 37.10 -1.35
N ALA A 806 -2.55 38.06 -1.42
CA ALA A 806 -2.44 39.32 -0.69
C ALA A 806 -2.51 39.12 0.84
N ALA A 807 -3.44 38.29 1.34
CA ALA A 807 -3.63 38.03 2.76
C ALA A 807 -2.39 37.37 3.40
N HIS A 808 -1.80 36.40 2.71
CA HIS A 808 -0.63 35.65 3.17
C HIS A 808 0.71 36.29 2.78
N LYS A 809 0.68 37.37 1.99
CA LYS A 809 1.86 38.10 1.50
C LYS A 809 2.82 37.19 0.72
N VAL A 810 2.26 36.40 -0.19
CA VAL A 810 3.00 35.48 -1.05
C VAL A 810 2.84 35.87 -2.52
N ASP A 811 3.82 35.51 -3.35
CA ASP A 811 3.87 35.82 -4.79
C ASP A 811 3.72 34.59 -5.69
N TYR A 812 3.54 33.41 -5.09
CA TYR A 812 3.29 32.12 -5.74
C TYR A 812 1.83 31.68 -5.56
N MET A 813 1.41 30.66 -6.31
CA MET A 813 0.08 30.03 -6.15
C MET A 813 0.03 29.23 -4.85
N PRO A 814 -0.82 29.61 -3.87
CA PRO A 814 -0.98 28.85 -2.65
C PRO A 814 -1.70 27.51 -2.89
N GLY A 815 -1.50 26.52 -1.99
CA GLY A 815 -2.20 25.24 -2.03
C GLY A 815 -3.66 25.35 -1.59
N ALA A 816 -3.89 26.03 -0.46
CA ALA A 816 -5.20 26.34 0.07
C ALA A 816 -5.38 27.84 0.36
N ALA A 817 -6.64 28.30 0.30
CA ALA A 817 -6.98 29.70 0.55
C ALA A 817 -6.66 30.13 1.99
N GLU A 818 -6.80 29.23 2.97
CA GLU A 818 -6.59 29.50 4.40
C GLU A 818 -5.12 29.64 4.79
N LEU A 819 -4.21 28.93 4.13
CA LEU A 819 -2.87 28.68 4.67
C LEU A 819 -1.76 29.47 3.96
N GLY A 820 -1.94 29.84 2.70
CA GLY A 820 -0.86 30.42 1.89
C GLY A 820 0.31 29.43 1.70
N ASP A 821 0.05 28.14 1.90
CA ASP A 821 1.00 27.05 1.85
C ASP A 821 1.54 26.84 0.42
N PHE A 822 2.74 26.26 0.32
CA PHE A 822 3.42 26.09 -0.95
C PHE A 822 3.28 24.65 -1.44
N ASP A 823 2.36 24.43 -2.37
CA ASP A 823 2.15 23.13 -3.03
C ASP A 823 2.19 23.27 -4.58
N PRO A 824 3.39 23.35 -5.16
CA PRO A 824 3.55 23.50 -6.61
C PRO A 824 3.13 22.25 -7.39
N THR A 825 3.14 21.08 -6.74
CA THR A 825 2.79 19.80 -7.36
C THR A 825 1.29 19.69 -7.60
N SER A 826 0.46 20.02 -6.61
CA SER A 826 -0.99 20.10 -6.79
C SER A 826 -1.40 21.21 -7.76
N SER A 827 -0.69 22.34 -7.72
CA SER A 827 -0.94 23.48 -8.62
C SER A 827 -0.69 23.16 -10.11
N THR A 828 0.00 22.06 -10.44
CA THR A 828 0.19 21.61 -11.84
C THR A 828 -1.12 21.35 -12.58
N ILE A 829 -2.20 21.01 -11.85
CA ILE A 829 -3.53 20.78 -12.43
C ILE A 829 -4.11 22.02 -13.08
N ALA A 830 -3.74 23.22 -12.61
CA ALA A 830 -4.13 24.47 -13.28
C ALA A 830 -3.63 24.53 -14.73
N LEU A 831 -2.47 23.91 -15.02
CA LEU A 831 -1.89 23.82 -16.36
C LEU A 831 -2.47 22.63 -17.14
N THR A 832 -2.40 21.43 -16.57
CA THR A 832 -2.95 20.22 -17.18
C THR A 832 -3.47 19.25 -16.12
N PRO A 833 -4.74 18.83 -16.20
CA PRO A 833 -5.67 19.03 -17.30
C PRO A 833 -6.40 20.38 -17.35
N GLY A 834 -6.23 21.27 -16.37
CA GLY A 834 -7.03 22.50 -16.22
C GLY A 834 -6.98 23.47 -17.40
N GLY A 835 -5.85 23.58 -18.10
CA GLY A 835 -5.73 24.38 -19.33
C GLY A 835 -5.72 25.89 -19.13
N GLU A 836 -5.37 26.37 -17.93
CA GLU A 836 -5.51 27.77 -17.54
C GLU A 836 -4.20 28.58 -17.64
N GLN A 837 -3.14 28.04 -18.26
CA GLN A 837 -1.82 28.69 -18.37
C GLN A 837 -1.87 30.14 -18.88
N GLN A 838 -2.72 30.43 -19.88
CA GLN A 838 -2.85 31.78 -20.45
C GLN A 838 -3.72 32.74 -19.63
N GLN A 839 -4.48 32.21 -18.67
CA GLN A 839 -5.37 32.97 -17.80
C GLN A 839 -4.69 33.28 -16.45
N LEU A 840 -3.77 32.42 -16.00
CA LEU A 840 -2.95 32.63 -14.81
C LEU A 840 -2.06 33.88 -14.93
N PRO A 841 -1.91 34.68 -13.86
CA PRO A 841 -0.96 35.78 -13.84
C PRO A 841 0.46 35.26 -14.15
N PRO A 842 1.13 35.68 -15.25
CA PRO A 842 2.38 35.09 -15.68
C PRO A 842 3.50 35.19 -14.63
N ALA A 843 3.56 36.31 -13.90
CA ALA A 843 4.53 36.51 -12.83
C ALA A 843 4.34 35.53 -11.67
N MET A 844 3.08 35.28 -11.26
CA MET A 844 2.76 34.34 -10.19
C MET A 844 3.08 32.91 -10.60
N LEU A 845 2.73 32.54 -11.84
CA LEU A 845 3.04 31.22 -12.40
C LEU A 845 4.56 30.99 -12.43
N GLN A 846 5.32 31.98 -12.93
CA GLN A 846 6.77 31.90 -12.99
C GLN A 846 7.40 31.84 -11.59
N ALA A 847 6.95 32.68 -10.65
CA ALA A 847 7.44 32.68 -9.27
C ALA A 847 7.20 31.33 -8.57
N THR A 848 6.03 30.72 -8.79
CA THR A 848 5.69 29.40 -8.23
C THR A 848 6.71 28.34 -8.62
N TYR A 849 7.02 28.23 -9.91
CA TYR A 849 7.90 27.19 -10.41
C TYR A 849 9.39 27.54 -10.29
N GLU A 850 9.77 28.82 -10.20
CA GLU A 850 11.14 29.21 -9.80
C GLU A 850 11.38 28.84 -8.32
N LYS A 851 10.42 29.10 -7.44
CA LYS A 851 10.51 28.69 -6.03
C LYS A 851 10.61 27.16 -5.89
N TYR A 852 9.85 26.41 -6.68
CA TYR A 852 9.98 24.95 -6.71
C TYR A 852 11.35 24.51 -7.24
N TRP A 853 11.84 25.15 -8.31
CA TRP A 853 13.18 24.87 -8.84
C TRP A 853 14.28 25.07 -7.79
N ASP A 854 14.22 26.16 -7.03
CA ASP A 854 15.17 26.40 -5.94
C ASP A 854 15.05 25.36 -4.83
N PHE A 855 13.83 24.99 -4.43
CA PHE A 855 13.61 23.89 -3.48
C PHE A 855 14.19 22.57 -3.99
N PHE A 856 13.91 22.21 -5.23
CA PHE A 856 14.41 21.00 -5.89
C PHE A 856 15.94 20.98 -5.93
N ARG A 857 16.58 22.07 -6.38
CA ARG A 857 18.05 22.15 -6.42
C ARG A 857 18.63 21.99 -5.03
N ALA A 858 18.05 22.64 -4.02
CA ALA A 858 18.53 22.52 -2.65
C ALA A 858 18.46 21.09 -2.11
N ARG A 859 17.39 20.34 -2.48
CA ARG A 859 17.25 18.91 -2.16
C ARG A 859 18.29 18.06 -2.90
N ARG A 860 18.38 18.20 -4.23
CA ARG A 860 19.29 17.45 -5.10
C ARG A 860 20.76 17.66 -4.73
N ASP A 861 21.15 18.91 -4.51
CA ASP A 861 22.54 19.29 -4.24
C ASP A 861 22.91 19.10 -2.75
N GLY A 862 21.95 18.65 -1.92
CA GLY A 862 22.17 18.34 -0.51
C GLY A 862 22.34 19.56 0.40
N SER A 863 21.99 20.76 -0.07
CA SER A 863 22.08 21.99 0.72
C SER A 863 20.91 22.18 1.70
N LYS A 864 19.81 21.45 1.49
CA LYS A 864 18.69 21.34 2.43
C LYS A 864 18.51 19.89 2.87
N ALA A 865 18.48 19.66 4.19
CA ALA A 865 18.15 18.35 4.73
C ALA A 865 16.69 17.97 4.38
N TRP A 866 16.48 16.70 4.06
CA TRP A 866 15.18 16.11 3.77
C TRP A 866 15.17 14.65 4.25
N GLU A 867 13.99 14.16 4.62
CA GLU A 867 13.78 12.78 5.08
C GLU A 867 13.14 11.91 4.01
N ASP A 868 12.07 12.42 3.39
CA ASP A 868 11.39 11.82 2.25
C ASP A 868 10.76 12.87 1.31
N TYR A 869 10.28 12.38 0.17
CA TYR A 869 9.38 13.09 -0.74
C TYR A 869 8.49 12.10 -1.49
N THR A 870 7.45 12.60 -2.16
CA THR A 870 6.59 11.80 -3.02
C THR A 870 6.92 11.98 -4.51
N PRO A 871 7.08 10.91 -5.31
CA PRO A 871 7.26 11.01 -6.75
C PRO A 871 6.07 11.58 -7.52
N TYR A 872 4.94 11.92 -6.88
CA TYR A 872 3.90 12.75 -7.51
C TYR A 872 4.46 14.09 -8.05
N GLU A 873 5.62 14.53 -7.57
CA GLU A 873 6.38 15.66 -8.11
C GLU A 873 6.78 15.50 -9.59
N LEU A 874 6.72 14.29 -10.16
CA LEU A 874 6.90 14.04 -11.60
C LEU A 874 6.00 14.92 -12.48
N ARG A 875 4.84 15.35 -11.96
CA ARG A 875 3.93 16.29 -12.65
C ARG A 875 4.58 17.65 -12.94
N ASN A 876 5.57 18.07 -12.14
CA ASN A 876 6.31 19.31 -12.38
C ASN A 876 7.13 19.28 -13.67
N VAL A 877 7.47 18.08 -14.19
CA VAL A 877 8.14 17.93 -15.49
C VAL A 877 7.27 18.51 -16.62
N SER A 878 5.98 18.16 -16.65
CA SER A 878 5.03 18.73 -17.62
C SER A 878 4.88 20.25 -17.46
N ALA A 879 4.87 20.76 -16.23
CA ALA A 879 4.83 22.21 -15.99
C ALA A 879 6.07 22.91 -16.57
N PHE A 880 7.26 22.35 -16.35
CA PHE A 880 8.51 22.91 -16.86
C PHE A 880 8.59 22.87 -18.39
N ILE A 881 8.11 21.79 -19.02
CA ILE A 881 7.99 21.71 -20.48
C ILE A 881 7.10 22.85 -21.00
N ARG A 882 5.94 23.08 -20.38
CA ARG A 882 4.98 24.14 -20.77
C ARG A 882 5.49 25.55 -20.54
N LEU A 883 6.43 25.74 -19.59
CA LEU A 883 7.15 27.00 -19.35
C LEU A 883 8.35 27.19 -20.30
N GLY A 884 8.65 26.23 -21.16
CA GLY A 884 9.82 26.26 -22.05
C GLY A 884 11.14 25.96 -21.32
N TRP A 885 11.10 25.42 -20.10
CA TRP A 885 12.27 25.11 -19.28
C TRP A 885 12.81 23.70 -19.56
N ARG A 886 13.05 23.40 -20.84
CA ARG A 886 13.46 22.06 -21.31
C ARG A 886 14.63 21.47 -20.53
N GLY A 887 15.71 22.23 -20.33
CA GLY A 887 16.89 21.75 -19.61
C GLY A 887 16.57 21.35 -18.17
N ARG A 888 15.79 22.19 -17.47
CA ARG A 888 15.36 21.91 -16.10
C ARG A 888 14.42 20.71 -16.02
N ALA A 889 13.55 20.51 -17.02
CA ALA A 889 12.67 19.34 -17.09
C ALA A 889 13.47 18.03 -17.20
N ALA A 890 14.55 18.02 -17.99
CA ALA A 890 15.46 16.88 -18.07
C ALA A 890 16.17 16.61 -16.73
N GLU A 891 16.66 17.65 -16.05
CA GLU A 891 17.29 17.53 -14.73
C GLU A 891 16.33 16.98 -13.65
N LEU A 892 15.04 17.35 -13.69
CA LEU A 892 14.01 16.77 -12.83
C LEU A 892 13.85 15.27 -13.09
N LEU A 893 13.71 14.86 -14.34
CA LEU A 893 13.54 13.45 -14.71
C LEU A 893 14.74 12.60 -14.27
N ASP A 894 15.97 13.05 -14.52
CA ASP A 894 17.19 12.35 -14.12
C ASP A 894 17.24 12.14 -12.60
N TYR A 895 16.82 13.15 -11.82
CA TYR A 895 16.72 13.02 -10.37
C TYR A 895 15.69 11.96 -9.96
N PHE A 896 14.49 11.99 -10.53
CA PHE A 896 13.46 11.01 -10.18
C PHE A 896 13.83 9.59 -10.60
N TYR A 897 14.51 9.38 -11.74
CA TYR A 897 15.01 8.06 -12.14
C TYR A 897 16.00 7.47 -11.13
N ALA A 898 16.83 8.31 -10.51
CA ALA A 898 17.78 7.87 -9.49
C ALA A 898 17.10 7.27 -8.26
N ASP A 899 15.81 7.53 -8.05
CA ASP A 899 15.00 7.05 -6.93
C ASP A 899 14.04 5.92 -7.29
N GLN A 900 14.19 5.32 -8.47
CA GLN A 900 13.58 4.03 -8.76
C GLN A 900 14.19 2.93 -7.88
N ARG A 901 13.34 2.05 -7.33
CA ARG A 901 13.77 1.03 -6.35
C ARG A 901 13.13 -0.34 -6.62
N PRO A 902 13.94 -1.38 -6.83
CA PRO A 902 15.29 -1.32 -7.39
C PRO A 902 15.29 -0.60 -8.75
N ALA A 903 16.37 0.09 -9.07
CA ALA A 903 16.46 0.90 -10.31
C ALA A 903 16.16 0.08 -11.58
N ALA A 904 16.55 -1.20 -11.60
CA ALA A 904 16.35 -2.08 -12.76
C ALA A 904 14.88 -2.48 -13.01
N TRP A 905 13.94 -2.12 -12.13
CA TRP A 905 12.52 -2.43 -12.26
C TRP A 905 11.67 -1.23 -12.72
N ASN A 906 12.29 -0.08 -13.04
CA ASN A 906 11.62 1.08 -13.61
C ASN A 906 10.38 1.56 -12.81
N GLN A 907 10.43 1.49 -11.48
CA GLN A 907 9.27 1.71 -10.61
C GLN A 907 9.59 2.65 -9.46
N TRP A 908 8.55 3.31 -8.99
CA TRP A 908 8.58 4.15 -7.79
C TRP A 908 7.61 3.64 -6.74
N ALA A 909 8.01 3.82 -5.49
CA ALA A 909 7.12 3.84 -4.35
C ALA A 909 6.34 5.16 -4.32
N GLU A 910 5.29 5.22 -3.50
CA GLU A 910 4.60 6.48 -3.20
C GLU A 910 5.47 7.44 -2.40
N VAL A 911 6.25 6.90 -1.46
CA VAL A 911 7.16 7.66 -0.60
C VAL A 911 8.58 7.18 -0.84
N VAL A 912 9.47 8.11 -1.14
CA VAL A 912 10.91 7.86 -1.30
C VAL A 912 11.65 8.49 -0.13
N GLY A 913 12.33 7.66 0.66
CA GLY A 913 13.22 8.12 1.72
C GLY A 913 14.63 8.42 1.24
N ARG A 914 15.30 9.37 1.89
CA ARG A 914 16.72 9.69 1.63
C ARG A 914 17.65 8.50 1.87
N ASP A 915 17.41 7.75 2.94
CA ASP A 915 18.09 6.48 3.21
C ASP A 915 17.22 5.32 2.68
N ALA A 916 17.71 4.64 1.65
CA ALA A 916 17.00 3.56 0.97
C ALA A 916 16.74 2.33 1.86
N HIS A 917 17.54 2.12 2.91
CA HIS A 917 17.38 0.94 3.78
C HIS A 917 16.75 1.26 5.14
N GLN A 918 16.46 2.53 5.43
CA GLN A 918 15.72 2.92 6.62
C GLN A 918 14.26 2.45 6.53
N PRO A 919 13.78 1.56 7.43
CA PRO A 919 12.45 1.00 7.31
C PRO A 919 11.35 2.05 7.54
N ARG A 920 10.41 2.16 6.60
CA ARG A 920 9.29 3.11 6.62
C ARG A 920 8.09 2.57 5.84
N PHE A 921 6.95 3.24 5.94
CA PHE A 921 5.85 3.05 5.01
C PHE A 921 6.26 3.64 3.66
N LEU A 922 6.16 2.84 2.59
CA LEU A 922 6.49 3.27 1.22
C LEU A 922 5.25 3.44 0.33
N GLY A 923 4.09 2.95 0.77
CA GLY A 923 2.93 2.75 -0.09
C GLY A 923 3.04 1.48 -0.93
N ASP A 924 2.36 1.45 -2.08
CA ASP A 924 2.45 0.32 -3.01
C ASP A 924 3.58 0.48 -4.03
N MET A 925 4.16 -0.65 -4.44
CA MET A 925 5.23 -0.73 -5.42
C MET A 925 4.91 -1.82 -6.45
N PRO A 926 4.85 -1.49 -7.76
CA PRO A 926 4.78 -0.14 -8.32
C PRO A 926 3.50 0.62 -7.91
N HIS A 927 3.56 1.95 -7.90
CA HIS A 927 2.39 2.82 -7.69
C HIS A 927 1.80 3.29 -9.04
N GLY A 928 0.56 2.89 -9.33
CA GLY A 928 -0.16 3.10 -10.59
C GLY A 928 -0.48 4.56 -10.91
N TRP A 929 -0.77 5.39 -9.91
CA TRP A 929 -0.96 6.83 -10.12
C TRP A 929 0.36 7.53 -10.47
N ILE A 930 1.47 7.15 -9.82
CA ILE A 930 2.80 7.70 -10.18
C ILE A 930 3.19 7.22 -11.58
N SER A 931 2.85 5.99 -11.92
CA SER A 931 3.04 5.46 -13.27
C SER A 931 2.28 6.28 -14.32
N SER A 932 1.05 6.74 -14.03
CA SER A 932 0.30 7.59 -14.95
C SER A 932 0.87 9.01 -15.02
N ASP A 933 1.31 9.59 -13.91
CA ASP A 933 2.00 10.89 -13.89
C ASP A 933 3.29 10.85 -14.71
N TYR A 934 4.10 9.80 -14.54
CA TYR A 934 5.28 9.57 -15.36
C TYR A 934 4.91 9.44 -16.84
N ILE A 935 3.92 8.61 -17.19
CA ILE A 935 3.48 8.45 -18.59
C ILE A 935 3.10 9.80 -19.19
N ARG A 936 2.29 10.59 -18.48
CA ARG A 936 1.84 11.91 -18.97
C ARG A 936 3.03 12.85 -19.17
N ALA A 937 3.95 12.93 -18.20
CA ALA A 937 5.15 13.74 -18.28
C ALA A 937 6.10 13.30 -19.43
N ALA A 938 6.34 12.00 -19.55
CA ALA A 938 7.17 11.43 -20.60
C ALA A 938 6.57 11.69 -21.99
N LEU A 939 5.25 11.54 -22.15
CA LEU A 939 4.59 11.81 -23.42
C LEU A 939 4.51 13.30 -23.76
N ASP A 940 4.36 14.18 -22.76
CA ASP A 940 4.41 15.64 -22.94
C ASP A 940 5.78 16.13 -23.43
N THR A 941 6.85 15.35 -23.18
CA THR A 941 8.17 15.60 -23.78
C THR A 941 8.10 15.58 -25.31
N PHE A 942 7.28 14.69 -25.88
CA PHE A 942 7.13 14.49 -27.32
C PHE A 942 6.00 15.31 -27.93
N ALA A 943 4.83 15.34 -27.30
CA ALA A 943 3.69 16.11 -27.80
C ALA A 943 2.65 16.38 -26.72
N TYR A 944 2.13 17.62 -26.71
CA TYR A 944 0.98 18.00 -25.88
C TYR A 944 0.11 19.05 -26.58
N GLU A 945 -1.14 19.14 -26.16
CA GLU A 945 -2.08 20.15 -26.65
C GLU A 945 -2.02 21.45 -25.82
N ARG A 946 -2.01 22.59 -26.52
CA ARG A 946 -2.28 23.90 -25.93
C ARG A 946 -3.76 24.21 -26.12
N GLU A 947 -4.49 24.20 -25.01
CA GLU A 947 -5.96 24.21 -25.02
C GLU A 947 -6.55 25.53 -25.54
N SER A 948 -5.88 26.66 -25.36
CA SER A 948 -6.39 27.99 -25.77
C SER A 948 -6.74 28.12 -27.25
N ASP A 949 -6.01 27.39 -28.10
CA ASP A 949 -6.14 27.43 -29.55
C ASP A 949 -6.16 26.02 -30.16
N HIS A 950 -6.20 24.97 -29.32
CA HIS A 950 -6.18 23.58 -29.75
C HIS A 950 -5.00 23.24 -30.69
N ALA A 951 -3.85 23.87 -30.46
CA ALA A 951 -2.63 23.58 -31.19
C ALA A 951 -1.89 22.38 -30.58
N LEU A 952 -1.30 21.53 -31.42
CA LEU A 952 -0.49 20.39 -30.99
C LEU A 952 1.00 20.75 -31.06
N LEU A 953 1.66 20.88 -29.91
CA LEU A 953 3.08 21.23 -29.82
C LEU A 953 3.94 19.97 -29.86
N LEU A 954 5.01 19.99 -30.65
CA LEU A 954 5.90 18.83 -30.83
C LEU A 954 7.31 19.09 -30.30
N GLY A 955 7.82 18.16 -29.51
CA GLY A 955 9.22 18.04 -29.13
C GLY A 955 9.73 19.08 -28.12
N GLU A 956 8.83 19.79 -27.43
CA GLU A 956 9.20 20.84 -26.48
C GLU A 956 10.04 20.35 -25.30
N GLY A 957 9.85 19.10 -24.85
CA GLY A 957 10.65 18.54 -23.76
C GLY A 957 11.88 17.75 -24.22
N ILE A 958 12.06 17.48 -25.51
CA ILE A 958 13.12 16.58 -25.99
C ILE A 958 14.50 17.20 -25.74
N PRO A 959 15.39 16.56 -24.95
CA PRO A 959 16.76 17.04 -24.77
C PRO A 959 17.48 17.24 -26.09
N ASN A 960 18.15 18.38 -26.27
CA ASN A 960 18.81 18.74 -27.53
C ASN A 960 19.86 17.69 -27.97
N ALA A 961 20.50 17.04 -27.02
CA ALA A 961 21.47 15.96 -27.27
C ALA A 961 20.83 14.74 -27.97
N TRP A 962 19.53 14.49 -27.75
CA TRP A 962 18.82 13.36 -28.37
C TRP A 962 18.48 13.59 -29.84
N LEU A 963 18.60 14.82 -30.33
CA LEU A 963 18.31 15.15 -31.73
C LEU A 963 19.49 14.79 -32.65
N GLN A 964 20.70 14.59 -32.11
CA GLN A 964 21.88 14.27 -32.90
C GLN A 964 21.82 12.85 -33.50
N GLY A 965 22.53 12.63 -34.61
CA GLY A 965 22.53 11.33 -35.28
C GLY A 965 21.15 10.98 -35.83
N ASP A 966 20.67 9.77 -35.60
CA ASP A 966 19.35 9.30 -36.07
C ASP A 966 18.15 9.97 -35.36
N GLY A 967 18.44 10.80 -34.36
CA GLY A 967 17.47 11.55 -33.59
C GLY A 967 16.47 10.65 -32.87
N ILE A 968 15.22 11.09 -32.83
CA ILE A 968 14.11 10.37 -32.21
C ILE A 968 13.02 10.03 -33.23
N GLY A 969 12.22 9.02 -32.91
CA GLY A 969 11.01 8.66 -33.63
C GLY A 969 9.87 8.33 -32.67
N LEU A 970 8.69 8.85 -32.98
CA LEU A 970 7.43 8.55 -32.32
C LEU A 970 6.49 7.92 -33.33
N HIS A 971 5.87 6.79 -32.99
CA HIS A 971 4.87 6.17 -33.85
C HIS A 971 3.61 5.79 -33.06
N GLY A 972 2.46 6.25 -33.54
CA GLY A 972 1.15 5.82 -33.07
C GLY A 972 0.64 6.48 -31.78
N LEU A 973 1.27 7.55 -31.28
CA LEU A 973 0.79 8.26 -30.09
C LEU A 973 -0.64 8.75 -30.29
N ARG A 974 -1.58 8.38 -29.43
CA ARG A 974 -2.96 8.82 -29.58
C ARG A 974 -3.13 10.25 -29.08
N THR A 975 -3.83 11.04 -29.89
CA THR A 975 -4.28 12.40 -29.57
C THR A 975 -5.79 12.49 -29.82
N PRO A 976 -6.48 13.53 -29.34
CA PRO A 976 -7.86 13.81 -29.75
C PRO A 976 -8.06 13.89 -31.26
N TYR A 977 -7.00 14.15 -32.04
CA TYR A 977 -7.05 14.32 -33.49
C TYR A 977 -6.69 13.05 -34.28
N GLY A 978 -6.45 11.93 -33.59
CA GLY A 978 -6.01 10.66 -34.18
C GLY A 978 -4.56 10.30 -33.80
N PRO A 979 -4.01 9.21 -34.37
CA PRO A 979 -2.63 8.80 -34.12
C PRO A 979 -1.64 9.82 -34.71
N LEU A 980 -0.64 10.18 -33.91
CA LEU A 980 0.50 11.02 -34.26
C LEU A 980 1.75 10.15 -34.43
N SER A 981 2.42 10.33 -35.57
CA SER A 981 3.73 9.73 -35.85
C SER A 981 4.65 10.79 -36.44
N TYR A 982 5.88 10.89 -35.93
CA TYR A 982 6.89 11.78 -36.48
C TYR A 982 8.32 11.33 -36.19
N THR A 983 9.27 11.82 -36.98
CA THR A 983 10.71 11.74 -36.68
C THR A 983 11.33 13.13 -36.58
N LEU A 984 12.29 13.28 -35.68
CA LEU A 984 12.99 14.54 -35.46
C LEU A 984 14.49 14.27 -35.27
N ALA A 985 15.31 14.81 -36.16
CA ALA A 985 16.76 14.60 -36.16
C ALA A 985 17.52 15.83 -36.66
N ALA A 986 18.74 16.00 -36.17
CA ALA A 986 19.68 17.04 -36.52
C ALA A 986 20.94 16.40 -37.10
N GLN A 987 21.21 16.63 -38.38
CA GLN A 987 22.34 16.05 -39.09
C GLN A 987 22.91 17.07 -40.08
N GLY A 988 24.24 17.14 -40.20
CA GLY A 988 24.92 17.97 -41.21
C GLY A 988 24.54 19.45 -41.18
N GLY A 989 24.33 20.03 -39.99
CA GLY A 989 23.92 21.43 -39.85
C GLY A 989 22.45 21.69 -40.19
N ARG A 990 21.60 20.65 -40.24
CA ARG A 990 20.18 20.79 -40.55
C ARG A 990 19.32 19.99 -39.59
N LEU A 991 18.28 20.62 -39.05
CA LEU A 991 17.21 19.96 -38.33
C LEU A 991 16.10 19.55 -39.31
N THR A 992 15.64 18.31 -39.21
CA THR A 992 14.53 17.78 -40.01
C THR A 992 13.46 17.20 -39.09
N LEU A 993 12.24 17.71 -39.20
CA LEU A 993 11.02 17.16 -38.62
C LEU A 993 10.17 16.57 -39.75
N ARG A 994 9.78 15.30 -39.64
CA ARG A 994 8.85 14.65 -40.56
C ARG A 994 7.62 14.20 -39.79
N VAL A 995 6.47 14.78 -40.09
CA VAL A 995 5.20 14.43 -39.46
C VAL A 995 4.33 13.70 -40.48
N GLU A 996 3.83 12.53 -40.11
CA GLU A 996 2.94 11.73 -40.96
C GLU A 996 1.53 12.33 -41.02
N ALA A 997 0.68 11.77 -41.90
CA ALA A 997 -0.70 12.20 -41.99
C ALA A 997 -1.47 11.86 -40.69
N MET A 998 -2.29 12.79 -40.22
CA MET A 998 -3.22 12.57 -39.11
C MET A 998 -4.66 12.48 -39.61
N GLN A 999 -5.54 11.84 -38.84
CA GLN A 999 -6.96 11.72 -39.20
C GLN A 999 -7.67 13.07 -39.24
N ARG A 1000 -7.34 13.95 -38.30
CA ARG A 1000 -7.86 15.33 -38.24
C ARG A 1000 -6.69 16.28 -38.00
N MET A 1001 -6.78 17.45 -38.60
CA MET A 1001 -5.85 18.54 -38.29
C MET A 1001 -6.29 19.21 -36.98
N PRO A 1002 -5.39 19.44 -36.00
CA PRO A 1002 -5.70 20.27 -34.84
C PRO A 1002 -6.12 21.67 -35.29
N PRO A 1003 -7.16 22.30 -34.69
CA PRO A 1003 -7.62 23.63 -35.09
C PRO A 1003 -6.52 24.71 -35.08
N GLY A 1004 -5.65 24.68 -34.07
CA GLY A 1004 -4.50 25.60 -33.96
C GLY A 1004 -3.28 25.19 -34.80
N GLY A 1005 -3.39 24.10 -35.57
CA GLY A 1005 -2.30 23.50 -36.31
C GLY A 1005 -1.33 22.68 -35.46
N VAL A 1006 -0.27 22.19 -36.10
CA VAL A 1006 0.86 21.54 -35.43
C VAL A 1006 1.98 22.56 -35.28
N ILE A 1007 2.44 22.76 -34.05
CA ILE A 1007 3.44 23.75 -33.72
C ILE A 1007 4.78 23.07 -33.41
N PHE A 1008 5.84 23.63 -33.98
CA PHE A 1008 7.21 23.25 -33.65
C PHE A 1008 8.00 24.50 -33.27
N ASN A 1009 8.62 24.51 -32.08
CA ASN A 1009 9.57 25.56 -31.71
C ASN A 1009 11.01 25.12 -31.92
N TRP A 1010 11.82 26.04 -32.44
CA TRP A 1010 13.26 25.85 -32.59
C TRP A 1010 13.89 25.44 -31.24
N PRO A 1011 14.68 24.35 -31.18
CA PRO A 1011 15.08 23.79 -29.89
C PRO A 1011 16.35 24.41 -29.24
N TRP A 1012 17.14 25.21 -29.95
CA TRP A 1012 18.42 25.75 -29.44
C TRP A 1012 18.38 27.25 -29.16
N ALA A 1013 19.08 27.75 -28.13
CA ALA A 1013 19.06 29.18 -27.76
C ALA A 1013 19.36 30.16 -28.92
N GLY A 1014 20.21 29.77 -29.88
CA GLY A 1014 20.51 30.57 -31.07
C GLY A 1014 19.29 30.80 -31.99
N THR A 1015 19.43 31.72 -32.94
CA THR A 1015 18.39 32.02 -33.93
C THR A 1015 18.31 30.89 -34.97
N PRO A 1016 17.11 30.40 -35.32
CA PRO A 1016 16.94 29.44 -36.41
C PRO A 1016 17.39 30.05 -37.76
N GLY A 1017 17.99 29.23 -38.62
CA GLY A 1017 18.30 29.64 -40.00
C GLY A 1017 17.09 29.55 -40.92
N ALA A 1018 17.34 29.42 -42.23
CA ALA A 1018 16.27 29.34 -43.22
C ALA A 1018 15.41 28.08 -43.01
N ALA A 1019 14.09 28.27 -42.92
CA ALA A 1019 13.13 27.18 -42.79
C ALA A 1019 12.44 26.88 -44.13
N ARG A 1020 12.23 25.58 -44.39
CA ARG A 1020 11.49 25.07 -45.54
C ARG A 1020 10.44 24.09 -45.08
N LEU A 1021 9.18 24.31 -45.45
CA LEU A 1021 8.07 23.39 -45.22
C LEU A 1021 7.68 22.77 -46.57
N ASN A 1022 7.79 21.45 -46.68
CA ASN A 1022 7.55 20.70 -47.92
C ASN A 1022 8.36 21.26 -49.11
N GLY A 1023 9.59 21.69 -48.85
CA GLY A 1023 10.51 22.26 -49.84
C GLY A 1023 10.31 23.75 -50.15
N GLN A 1024 9.20 24.36 -49.69
CA GLN A 1024 8.91 25.78 -49.90
C GLN A 1024 9.42 26.62 -48.73
N PRO A 1025 9.89 27.86 -48.95
CA PRO A 1025 10.27 28.77 -47.87
C PRO A 1025 9.13 28.94 -46.85
N ALA A 1026 9.45 28.79 -45.56
CA ALA A 1026 8.49 28.95 -44.47
C ALA A 1026 8.96 30.07 -43.52
N ALA A 1027 8.05 30.95 -43.12
CA ALA A 1027 8.35 32.02 -42.18
C ALA A 1027 8.27 31.51 -40.73
N LEU A 1028 9.30 31.83 -39.94
CA LEU A 1028 9.30 31.63 -38.49
C LEU A 1028 8.67 32.85 -37.80
N GLN A 1029 7.73 32.61 -36.89
CA GLN A 1029 7.23 33.63 -35.97
C GLN A 1029 8.09 33.58 -34.70
N GLY A 1030 9.14 34.41 -34.66
CA GLY A 1030 10.17 34.31 -33.64
C GLY A 1030 10.93 32.99 -33.75
N ARG A 1031 10.58 32.04 -32.88
CA ARG A 1031 11.17 30.68 -32.84
C ARG A 1031 10.20 29.59 -33.29
N GLN A 1032 8.97 29.95 -33.62
CA GLN A 1032 7.85 29.05 -33.85
C GLN A 1032 7.57 28.87 -35.34
N ILE A 1033 7.23 27.65 -35.74
CA ILE A 1033 6.58 27.34 -37.02
C ILE A 1033 5.23 26.68 -36.75
N THR A 1034 4.20 27.15 -37.45
CA THR A 1034 2.88 26.53 -37.47
C THR A 1034 2.70 25.78 -38.78
N ILE A 1035 2.52 24.46 -38.68
CA ILE A 1035 2.21 23.56 -39.78
C ILE A 1035 0.68 23.45 -39.85
N THR A 1036 0.10 23.80 -40.99
CA THR A 1036 -1.37 23.83 -41.20
C THR A 1036 -1.88 22.69 -42.07
N SER A 1037 -0.99 21.85 -42.60
CA SER A 1037 -1.34 20.66 -43.38
C SER A 1037 -0.34 19.53 -43.14
N LEU A 1038 -0.84 18.28 -43.17
CA LEU A 1038 -0.07 17.06 -42.97
C LEU A 1038 -0.35 16.07 -44.13
N PRO A 1039 0.61 15.19 -44.51
CA PRO A 1039 1.94 15.04 -43.94
C PRO A 1039 2.84 16.24 -44.24
N ALA A 1040 3.85 16.45 -43.41
CA ALA A 1040 4.75 17.59 -43.51
C ALA A 1040 6.21 17.21 -43.30
N VAL A 1041 7.10 17.86 -44.06
CA VAL A 1041 8.54 17.82 -43.89
C VAL A 1041 9.02 19.23 -43.64
N LEU A 1042 9.39 19.51 -42.39
CA LEU A 1042 9.99 20.76 -41.99
C LEU A 1042 11.50 20.59 -41.90
N GLN A 1043 12.24 21.46 -42.60
CA GLN A 1043 13.69 21.54 -42.56
C GLN A 1043 14.11 22.93 -42.10
N ILE A 1044 15.00 23.01 -41.12
CA ILE A 1044 15.56 24.28 -40.64
C ILE A 1044 17.07 24.15 -40.68
N ASP A 1045 17.73 25.01 -41.46
CA ASP A 1045 19.19 25.07 -41.47
C ASP A 1045 19.67 25.67 -40.12
N ALA A 1046 20.63 25.02 -39.47
CA ALA A 1046 21.22 25.47 -38.23
C ALA A 1046 22.43 26.36 -38.51
N ALA A 1047 22.67 27.38 -37.66
CA ALA A 1047 24.04 27.90 -37.52
C ALA A 1047 24.94 26.75 -37.00
N PRO A 1048 26.23 26.66 -37.37
CA PRO A 1048 27.09 25.55 -36.96
C PRO A 1048 27.02 25.37 -35.43
N PHE A 1049 26.69 24.13 -35.01
CA PHE A 1049 26.32 23.72 -33.65
C PHE A 1049 27.39 24.01 -32.59
#